data_AF-A0A0N1H860-F1
#
_entry.id   AF-A0A0N1H860-F1
#
_cell.length_a   1.000
_cell.length_b   1.000
_cell.length_c   1.000
_cell.angle_alpha   90.00
_cell.angle_beta   90.00
_cell.angle_gamma   90.00
#
_symmetry.space_group_name_H-M   'P 1'
#
loop_
_entity.id
_entity.type
_entity.pdbx_description
1 polymer ?
#
loop_
_entity_poly.entity_id
_entity_poly.type
_entity_poly.pdbx_seq_one_letter_code
_entity_poly.pdbx_strand_id
1 'polypeptide(L)'
;MGDASMSSVPILDIRLPESSIGSLADGIRRSMNPPPGTSKSLSTLLLYDEKGLRIFEDITYLEEYYLTNAEIEALQINAATIAAQLPSGIRLLELGSGNLRKVEIILKAFEAAGKDVEYFALDLSLPELERTFALLDTARYKHVRFNGLHGTYDDALSWISKHAASDDRRTICILTLGSSLGNFSPQDAAQFLSSFAHVIGPSDRILVGIDACHESDKVYQAYNDKAGVTTRFYENGLENANRLLGYPAFQRQDWRIETAYDSEDHKHHAWYVAVKDIETRDFAVKSGEIVTLEESWKFPRDRQNQIWREAGLINTMEFSNKSGDYQIHLLSPTHLEFKEKAEEYAPSPIPSIGDWENLWAAWDTVTKGMVPEDELLNKPIKLRNDLIFYLGHIPAFADIHHTKATGDSYVEPASFPKMFERGIDPDVDDPSKCHDHSEIPDSWPSLAELTEYQDRIRARFVDSIGSGRVETDRRLGRAYWLAYEHEAMHLETFLYMLIQSNRVLAPPGYALPDFERLASEAAERRAQNGWHHIPGGKISMGLEDAENDEGPDRFFGWDIERPPRVAQVKPFEAQSRPISNGEYALFLEETHAETLPASWIAKKTKSLVYTNGTKSPSVNGTKVASDSFVDGKSIRTVYGPLPLKFALDWPVMASYDELAQYAKWANGRIPTVEEARTIYNFVERKMQALEKPGELISAVNGHLVNDGVEETPPSHHAYQPPTAALPSPKPTSSISLAAMSASKAGRPHQ
;
A
#
# COMPACT_ATOMS: atom_id res chain seq x y z
N MET A 1 -20.44 -36.68 38.25
CA MET A 1 -20.52 -36.08 36.91
C MET A 1 -20.25 -34.60 37.06
N GLY A 2 -19.19 -34.13 36.42
CA GLY A 2 -18.65 -32.78 36.54
C GLY A 2 -17.20 -32.81 36.08
N ASP A 3 -16.99 -33.29 34.86
CA ASP A 3 -15.69 -33.26 34.20
C ASP A 3 -15.49 -31.82 33.73
N ALA A 4 -14.60 -31.09 34.39
CA ALA A 4 -14.18 -29.77 33.95
C ALA A 4 -13.25 -29.98 32.75
N SER A 5 -13.83 -30.04 31.54
CA SER A 5 -13.02 -29.99 30.32
C SER A 5 -12.29 -28.64 30.29
N MET A 6 -10.99 -28.64 30.56
CA MET A 6 -10.13 -27.53 30.19
C MET A 6 -10.35 -27.29 28.69
N SER A 7 -10.95 -26.17 28.31
CA SER A 7 -11.14 -25.86 26.90
C SER A 7 -9.77 -25.62 26.29
N SER A 8 -9.25 -26.61 25.58
CA SER A 8 -8.02 -26.49 24.80
C SER A 8 -8.17 -25.39 23.76
N VAL A 9 -7.14 -24.55 23.60
CA VAL A 9 -7.08 -23.55 22.53
C VAL A 9 -7.29 -24.23 21.17
N PRO A 10 -8.20 -23.74 20.31
CA PRO A 10 -8.43 -24.36 19.01
C PRO A 10 -7.20 -24.20 18.10
N ILE A 11 -6.75 -25.29 17.49
CA ILE A 11 -5.67 -25.27 16.49
C ILE A 11 -6.25 -25.70 15.13
N LEU A 12 -6.10 -24.83 14.14
CA LEU A 12 -6.56 -25.04 12.76
C LEU A 12 -5.40 -25.52 11.91
N ASP A 13 -5.56 -26.66 11.23
CA ASP A 13 -4.62 -27.09 10.18
C ASP A 13 -4.92 -26.35 8.89
N ILE A 14 -4.01 -25.47 8.47
CA ILE A 14 -4.18 -24.62 7.28
C ILE A 14 -3.32 -25.09 6.11
N ARG A 15 -2.58 -26.20 6.26
CA ARG A 15 -1.65 -26.69 5.25
C ARG A 15 -2.36 -27.05 3.96
N LEU A 16 -1.84 -26.56 2.84
CA LEU A 16 -2.40 -26.87 1.52
C LEU A 16 -2.11 -28.34 1.13
N PRO A 17 -3.05 -29.04 0.46
CA PRO A 17 -2.89 -30.44 0.04
C PRO A 17 -1.71 -30.68 -0.91
N GLU A 18 -1.30 -29.63 -1.62
CA GLU A 18 -0.14 -29.59 -2.54
C GLU A 18 0.93 -28.58 -2.06
N SER A 19 1.01 -28.27 -0.75
CA SER A 19 2.10 -27.44 -0.23
C SER A 19 3.43 -28.09 -0.62
N SER A 20 4.06 -27.51 -1.63
CA SER A 20 5.18 -28.07 -2.38
C SER A 20 6.51 -27.91 -1.65
N ILE A 21 6.52 -28.24 -0.35
CA ILE A 21 7.76 -28.66 0.28
C ILE A 21 8.10 -30.01 -0.37
N GLY A 22 8.80 -29.96 -1.52
CA GLY A 22 9.72 -31.06 -1.83
C GLY A 22 10.47 -31.33 -0.53
N SER A 23 10.44 -32.58 -0.06
CA SER A 23 10.80 -32.91 1.32
C SER A 23 12.10 -32.18 1.71
N LEU A 24 12.26 -31.70 2.94
CA LEU A 24 13.52 -31.06 3.37
C LEU A 24 14.75 -31.90 2.99
N ALA A 25 14.60 -33.23 2.90
CA ALA A 25 15.57 -34.16 2.34
C ALA A 25 15.94 -33.88 0.85
N ASP A 26 14.98 -33.63 -0.02
CA ASP A 26 15.23 -33.20 -1.41
C ASP A 26 15.84 -31.80 -1.48
N GLY A 27 15.48 -30.91 -0.54
CA GLY A 27 16.18 -29.64 -0.30
C GLY A 27 17.67 -29.85 -0.05
N ILE A 28 18.02 -30.72 0.92
CA ILE A 28 19.40 -31.09 1.23
C ILE A 28 20.11 -31.66 0.00
N ARG A 29 19.50 -32.60 -0.73
CA ARG A 29 20.12 -33.20 -1.93
C ARG A 29 20.47 -32.16 -2.99
N ARG A 30 19.60 -31.19 -3.21
CA ARG A 30 19.81 -30.11 -4.19
C ARG A 30 20.87 -29.13 -3.72
N SER A 31 20.80 -28.66 -2.47
CA SER A 31 21.72 -27.65 -1.94
C SER A 31 23.13 -28.19 -1.69
N MET A 32 23.25 -29.50 -1.48
CA MET A 32 24.54 -30.21 -1.41
C MET A 32 25.10 -30.58 -2.79
N ASN A 33 24.36 -30.40 -3.89
CA ASN A 33 24.84 -30.57 -5.26
C ASN A 33 24.45 -29.36 -6.14
N PRO A 34 24.90 -28.15 -5.80
CA PRO A 34 24.49 -26.95 -6.49
C PRO A 34 25.15 -26.87 -7.89
N PRO A 35 24.64 -26.00 -8.80
CA PRO A 35 25.28 -25.74 -10.08
C PRO A 35 26.73 -25.26 -9.94
N PRO A 36 27.60 -25.48 -10.95
CA PRO A 36 28.97 -24.99 -10.93
C PRO A 36 29.03 -23.48 -10.67
N GLY A 37 29.85 -23.06 -9.69
CA GLY A 37 29.99 -21.67 -9.28
C GLY A 37 29.11 -21.24 -8.12
N THR A 38 28.22 -22.11 -7.63
CA THR A 38 27.40 -21.87 -6.43
C THR A 38 27.96 -22.68 -5.23
N SER A 39 28.05 -22.04 -4.07
CA SER A 39 28.50 -22.70 -2.83
C SER A 39 27.43 -23.66 -2.29
N LYS A 40 27.87 -24.75 -1.64
CA LYS A 40 26.96 -25.65 -0.93
C LYS A 40 26.34 -24.93 0.27
N SER A 41 25.08 -25.21 0.56
CA SER A 41 24.38 -24.67 1.72
C SER A 41 23.39 -25.68 2.31
N LEU A 42 22.95 -25.42 3.52
CA LEU A 42 21.88 -26.14 4.21
C LEU A 42 20.88 -25.12 4.76
N SER A 43 19.60 -25.48 4.74
CA SER A 43 18.54 -24.61 5.26
C SER A 43 18.57 -24.56 6.79
N THR A 44 18.37 -23.37 7.35
CA THR A 44 18.19 -23.16 8.80
C THR A 44 16.98 -23.91 9.35
N LEU A 45 16.00 -24.30 8.52
CA LEU A 45 14.86 -25.16 8.93
C LEU A 45 15.31 -26.49 9.54
N LEU A 46 16.53 -26.96 9.24
CA LEU A 46 17.11 -28.15 9.86
C LEU A 46 17.36 -27.97 11.35
N LEU A 47 17.53 -26.73 11.82
CA LEU A 47 17.76 -26.40 13.22
C LEU A 47 16.48 -26.42 14.06
N TYR A 48 15.29 -26.38 13.45
CA TYR A 48 14.02 -26.14 14.15
C TYR A 48 13.09 -27.37 14.18
N ASP A 49 13.63 -28.58 14.37
CA ASP A 49 12.81 -29.72 14.81
C ASP A 49 12.43 -29.57 16.30
N GLU A 50 11.62 -30.48 16.84
CA GLU A 50 11.20 -30.44 18.25
C GLU A 50 12.38 -30.32 19.24
N LYS A 51 13.49 -31.03 18.98
CA LYS A 51 14.69 -30.94 19.82
C LYS A 51 15.37 -29.58 19.67
N GLY A 52 15.54 -29.12 18.43
CA GLY A 52 16.15 -27.84 18.12
C GLY A 52 15.39 -26.66 18.71
N LEU A 53 14.05 -26.65 18.62
CA LEU A 53 13.21 -25.61 19.21
C LEU A 53 13.43 -25.46 20.72
N ARG A 54 13.62 -26.57 21.45
CA ARG A 54 13.94 -26.53 22.88
C ARG A 54 15.34 -25.97 23.16
N ILE A 55 16.32 -26.29 22.31
CA ILE A 55 17.67 -25.72 22.43
C ILE A 55 17.63 -24.23 22.12
N PHE A 56 16.88 -23.80 21.11
CA PHE A 56 16.69 -22.39 20.82
C PHE A 56 15.99 -21.66 21.97
N GLU A 57 14.98 -22.28 22.60
CA GLU A 57 14.38 -21.76 23.81
C GLU A 57 15.43 -21.52 24.91
N ASP A 58 16.36 -22.46 25.15
CA ASP A 58 17.50 -22.26 26.07
C ASP A 58 18.39 -21.06 25.65
N ILE A 59 18.66 -20.90 24.34
CA ILE A 59 19.43 -19.75 23.80
C ILE A 59 18.77 -18.42 24.19
N THR A 60 17.43 -18.34 24.14
CA THR A 60 16.69 -17.11 24.46
C THR A 60 16.81 -16.65 25.93
N TYR A 61 17.37 -17.49 26.82
CA TYR A 61 17.64 -17.14 28.22
C TYR A 61 19.12 -16.82 28.50
N LEU A 62 20.01 -16.96 27.52
CA LEU A 62 21.42 -16.63 27.69
C LEU A 62 21.62 -15.12 27.81
N GLU A 63 22.57 -14.72 28.65
CA GLU A 63 22.94 -13.32 28.82
C GLU A 63 23.59 -12.76 27.54
N GLU A 64 24.43 -13.58 26.88
CA GLU A 64 25.08 -13.19 25.63
C GLU A 64 24.09 -13.00 24.47
N TYR A 65 22.99 -13.76 24.42
CA TYR A 65 21.96 -13.65 23.38
C TYR A 65 20.97 -12.51 23.68
N TYR A 66 21.47 -11.27 23.57
CA TYR A 66 20.74 -10.07 23.98
C TYR A 66 19.40 -9.86 23.27
N LEU A 67 19.22 -10.36 22.04
CA LEU A 67 18.10 -10.06 21.15
C LEU A 67 16.74 -10.23 21.84
N THR A 68 16.53 -11.36 22.52
CA THR A 68 15.25 -11.65 23.17
C THR A 68 14.93 -10.65 24.28
N ASN A 69 15.92 -10.31 25.12
CA ASN A 69 15.72 -9.38 26.22
C ASN A 69 15.59 -7.93 25.74
N ALA A 70 16.31 -7.57 24.67
CA ALA A 70 16.19 -6.26 24.03
C ALA A 70 14.80 -6.06 23.42
N GLU A 71 14.26 -7.08 22.73
CA GLU A 71 12.90 -7.06 22.21
C GLU A 71 11.85 -7.02 23.33
N ILE A 72 12.02 -7.81 24.39
CA ILE A 72 11.14 -7.77 25.58
C ILE A 72 11.14 -6.38 26.20
N GLU A 73 12.30 -5.73 26.34
CA GLU A 73 12.39 -4.37 26.87
C GLU A 73 11.65 -3.38 25.95
N ALA A 74 11.87 -3.45 24.64
CA ALA A 74 11.15 -2.61 23.67
C ALA A 74 9.62 -2.80 23.78
N LEU A 75 9.15 -4.04 23.88
CA LEU A 75 7.73 -4.37 24.06
C LEU A 75 7.19 -3.85 25.39
N GLN A 76 7.91 -4.01 26.50
CA GLN A 76 7.46 -3.53 27.81
C GLN A 76 7.32 -2.01 27.87
N ILE A 77 8.22 -1.29 27.21
CA ILE A 77 8.18 0.18 27.13
C ILE A 77 6.98 0.64 26.27
N ASN A 78 6.70 -0.06 25.16
CA ASN A 78 5.84 0.47 24.09
C ASN A 78 4.50 -0.26 23.91
N ALA A 79 4.24 -1.39 24.58
CA ALA A 79 3.05 -2.21 24.32
C ALA A 79 1.72 -1.48 24.52
N ALA A 80 1.62 -0.57 25.50
CA ALA A 80 0.43 0.25 25.69
C ALA A 80 0.17 1.17 24.48
N THR A 81 1.23 1.78 23.95
CA THR A 81 1.16 2.61 22.74
C THR A 81 0.80 1.76 21.53
N ILE A 82 1.44 0.60 21.34
CA ILE A 82 1.12 -0.33 20.23
C ILE A 82 -0.36 -0.75 20.29
N ALA A 83 -0.84 -1.18 21.46
CA ALA A 83 -2.24 -1.57 21.64
C ALA A 83 -3.21 -0.39 21.44
N ALA A 84 -2.83 0.84 21.78
CA ALA A 84 -3.64 2.02 21.53
C ALA A 84 -3.86 2.28 20.03
N GLN A 85 -2.86 1.98 19.20
CA GLN A 85 -2.86 2.24 17.76
C GLN A 85 -3.63 1.22 16.92
N LEU A 86 -3.86 0.02 17.49
CA LEU A 86 -4.59 -1.05 16.80
C LEU A 86 -6.06 -1.07 17.25
N PRO A 87 -7.03 -1.23 16.35
CA PRO A 87 -8.46 -1.20 16.69
C PRO A 87 -8.87 -2.39 17.58
N SER A 88 -9.98 -2.23 18.31
CA SER A 88 -10.66 -3.37 18.96
C SER A 88 -11.28 -4.28 17.88
N GLY A 89 -11.31 -5.59 18.14
CA GLY A 89 -11.78 -6.62 17.20
C GLY A 89 -10.74 -7.08 16.17
N ILE A 90 -9.49 -6.60 16.27
CA ILE A 90 -8.39 -6.95 15.35
C ILE A 90 -7.95 -8.41 15.50
N ARG A 91 -7.44 -9.00 14.40
CA ARG A 91 -6.70 -10.26 14.40
C ARG A 91 -5.20 -10.02 14.52
N LEU A 92 -4.55 -10.65 15.48
CA LEU A 92 -3.09 -10.63 15.64
C LEU A 92 -2.53 -11.97 15.16
N LEU A 93 -1.85 -11.99 14.02
CA LEU A 93 -1.27 -13.21 13.45
C LEU A 93 0.24 -13.21 13.64
N GLU A 94 0.76 -14.00 14.57
CA GLU A 94 2.20 -14.11 14.80
C GLU A 94 2.81 -15.22 13.96
N LEU A 95 3.78 -14.85 13.13
CA LEU A 95 4.53 -15.75 12.26
C LEU A 95 5.68 -16.39 13.04
N GLY A 96 5.59 -17.69 13.32
CA GLY A 96 6.61 -18.40 14.10
C GLY A 96 6.49 -18.07 15.59
N SER A 97 5.39 -18.51 16.21
CA SER A 97 4.99 -18.09 17.55
C SER A 97 5.93 -18.47 18.71
N GLY A 98 6.78 -19.49 18.52
CA GLY A 98 7.76 -19.90 19.53
C GLY A 98 7.11 -20.18 20.89
N ASN A 99 7.67 -19.65 21.98
CA ASN A 99 7.19 -19.90 23.35
C ASN A 99 6.23 -18.82 23.91
N LEU A 100 5.65 -17.96 23.07
CA LEU A 100 4.67 -16.90 23.40
C LEU A 100 5.07 -15.84 24.45
N ARG A 101 6.26 -15.92 25.06
CA ARG A 101 6.71 -15.01 26.13
C ARG A 101 6.67 -13.54 25.74
N LYS A 102 6.99 -13.25 24.48
CA LYS A 102 7.07 -11.88 23.96
C LYS A 102 5.69 -11.33 23.63
N VAL A 103 4.91 -12.07 22.87
CA VAL A 103 3.58 -11.64 22.44
C VAL A 103 2.64 -11.44 23.62
N GLU A 104 2.82 -12.20 24.72
CA GLU A 104 2.03 -12.03 25.94
C GLU A 104 2.09 -10.58 26.49
N ILE A 105 3.19 -9.86 26.27
CA ILE A 105 3.34 -8.45 26.68
C ILE A 105 2.34 -7.56 25.92
N ILE A 106 2.22 -7.76 24.61
CA ILE A 106 1.25 -7.05 23.77
C ILE A 106 -0.17 -7.46 24.14
N LEU A 107 -0.44 -8.76 24.28
CA LEU A 107 -1.78 -9.26 24.62
C LEU A 107 -2.27 -8.75 25.98
N LYS A 108 -1.38 -8.62 26.98
CA LYS A 108 -1.69 -7.98 28.26
C LYS A 108 -2.05 -6.50 28.11
N ALA A 109 -1.42 -5.78 27.18
CA ALA A 109 -1.76 -4.39 26.91
C ALA A 109 -3.15 -4.25 26.28
N PHE A 110 -3.53 -5.13 25.34
CA PHE A 110 -4.90 -5.20 24.80
C PHE A 110 -5.93 -5.51 25.88
N GLU A 111 -5.65 -6.52 26.72
CA GLU A 111 -6.52 -6.89 27.85
C GLU A 111 -6.70 -5.73 28.82
N ALA A 112 -5.62 -5.03 29.19
CA ALA A 112 -5.68 -3.86 30.08
C ALA A 112 -6.44 -2.69 29.46
N ALA A 113 -6.37 -2.53 28.13
CA ALA A 113 -7.13 -1.53 27.38
C ALA A 113 -8.60 -1.92 27.15
N GLY A 114 -9.01 -3.16 27.49
CA GLY A 114 -10.37 -3.66 27.23
C GLY A 114 -10.69 -3.82 25.74
N LYS A 115 -9.66 -4.00 24.89
CA LYS A 115 -9.82 -4.17 23.44
C LYS A 115 -9.88 -5.64 23.08
N ASP A 116 -10.97 -6.05 22.43
CA ASP A 116 -11.15 -7.43 22.00
C ASP A 116 -10.11 -7.78 20.91
N VAL A 117 -9.50 -8.95 21.00
CA VAL A 117 -8.47 -9.40 20.04
C VAL A 117 -8.60 -10.89 19.75
N GLU A 118 -8.41 -11.28 18.50
CA GLU A 118 -8.23 -12.68 18.10
C GLU A 118 -6.75 -12.92 17.78
N TYR A 119 -6.05 -13.58 18.69
CA TYR A 119 -4.65 -13.94 18.50
C TYR A 119 -4.54 -15.30 17.80
N PHE A 120 -3.68 -15.36 16.79
CA PHE A 120 -3.35 -16.54 15.98
C PHE A 120 -1.84 -16.80 16.07
N ALA A 121 -1.46 -17.88 16.74
CA ALA A 121 -0.09 -18.39 16.76
C ALA A 121 0.12 -19.30 15.56
N LEU A 122 0.97 -18.89 14.59
CA LEU A 122 1.35 -19.74 13.46
C LEU A 122 2.65 -20.49 13.77
N ASP A 123 2.64 -21.80 13.60
CA ASP A 123 3.86 -22.61 13.69
C ASP A 123 3.78 -23.89 12.81
N LEU A 124 4.95 -24.42 12.48
CA LEU A 124 5.11 -25.67 11.72
C LEU A 124 4.90 -26.90 12.60
N SER A 125 5.13 -26.78 13.92
CA SER A 125 5.09 -27.91 14.84
C SER A 125 3.80 -27.91 15.66
N LEU A 126 2.87 -28.80 15.30
CA LEU A 126 1.65 -29.01 16.09
C LEU A 126 1.94 -29.35 17.57
N PRO A 127 2.87 -30.26 17.91
CA PRO A 127 3.19 -30.55 19.30
C PRO A 127 3.71 -29.34 20.09
N GLU A 128 4.46 -28.44 19.44
CA GLU A 128 4.97 -27.23 20.11
C GLU A 128 3.89 -26.15 20.25
N LEU A 129 2.95 -26.03 19.30
CA LEU A 129 1.74 -25.20 19.49
C LEU A 129 0.93 -25.70 20.71
N GLU A 130 0.66 -27.01 20.78
CA GLU A 130 -0.07 -27.61 21.90
C GLU A 130 0.66 -27.38 23.23
N ARG A 131 1.98 -27.61 23.27
CA ARG A 131 2.81 -27.39 24.46
C ARG A 131 2.76 -25.95 24.92
N THR A 132 2.93 -25.01 24.00
CA THR A 132 3.06 -23.60 24.37
C THR A 132 1.73 -23.02 24.85
N PHE A 133 0.60 -23.40 24.23
CA PHE A 133 -0.71 -23.03 24.76
C PHE A 133 -1.02 -23.67 26.11
N ALA A 134 -0.55 -24.89 26.38
CA ALA A 134 -0.73 -25.54 27.67
C ALA A 134 0.00 -24.82 28.83
N LEU A 135 1.02 -24.02 28.53
CA LEU A 135 1.74 -23.21 29.51
C LEU A 135 1.06 -21.86 29.80
N LEU A 136 0.06 -21.47 29.00
CA LEU A 136 -0.60 -20.17 29.10
C LEU A 136 -1.90 -20.26 29.92
N ASP A 137 -2.05 -19.38 30.90
CA ASP A 137 -3.31 -19.24 31.65
C ASP A 137 -4.30 -18.36 30.86
N THR A 138 -4.88 -18.95 29.82
CA THR A 138 -5.81 -18.26 28.90
C THR A 138 -7.07 -17.75 29.60
N ALA A 139 -7.47 -18.38 30.72
CA ALA A 139 -8.63 -17.97 31.51
C ALA A 139 -8.46 -16.59 32.17
N ARG A 140 -7.25 -16.03 32.23
CA ARG A 140 -7.02 -14.66 32.72
C ARG A 140 -7.44 -13.58 31.74
N TYR A 141 -7.57 -13.92 30.47
CA TYR A 141 -7.91 -12.98 29.42
C TYR A 141 -9.41 -12.98 29.16
N LYS A 142 -10.04 -11.81 29.24
CA LYS A 142 -11.47 -11.61 28.93
C LYS A 142 -11.66 -11.10 27.51
N HIS A 143 -10.69 -10.35 27.01
CA HIS A 143 -10.74 -9.68 25.71
C HIS A 143 -9.87 -10.39 24.66
N VAL A 144 -8.93 -11.25 25.08
CA VAL A 144 -8.07 -12.00 24.15
C VAL A 144 -8.61 -13.41 23.91
N ARG A 145 -8.89 -13.72 22.64
CA ARG A 145 -9.21 -15.07 22.17
C ARG A 145 -7.99 -15.68 21.50
N PHE A 146 -7.56 -16.84 21.97
CA PHE A 146 -6.38 -17.55 21.46
C PHE A 146 -6.80 -18.59 20.41
N ASN A 147 -6.00 -18.69 19.34
CA ASN A 147 -6.12 -19.67 18.28
C ASN A 147 -4.72 -20.09 17.81
N GLY A 148 -4.55 -21.33 17.39
CA GLY A 148 -3.36 -21.81 16.70
C GLY A 148 -3.61 -22.04 15.22
N LEU A 149 -2.60 -21.76 14.38
CA LEU A 149 -2.56 -22.14 12.98
C LEU A 149 -1.37 -23.07 12.77
N HIS A 150 -1.64 -24.30 12.33
CA HIS A 150 -0.62 -25.26 11.97
C HIS A 150 -0.37 -25.19 10.47
N GLY A 151 0.80 -24.70 10.07
CA GLY A 151 1.17 -24.55 8.67
C GLY A 151 2.40 -23.67 8.45
N THR A 152 2.75 -23.50 7.18
CA THR A 152 3.85 -22.65 6.72
C THR A 152 3.43 -21.18 6.59
N TYR A 153 4.39 -20.30 6.34
CA TYR A 153 4.11 -18.91 5.98
C TYR A 153 3.30 -18.80 4.67
N ASP A 154 3.53 -19.69 3.69
CA ASP A 154 2.77 -19.73 2.44
C ASP A 154 1.31 -20.18 2.66
N ASP A 155 1.09 -21.12 3.57
CA ASP A 155 -0.25 -21.53 3.98
C ASP A 155 -0.98 -20.37 4.67
N ALA A 156 -0.27 -19.58 5.48
CA ALA A 156 -0.82 -18.39 6.12
C ALA A 156 -1.18 -17.29 5.11
N LEU A 157 -0.35 -17.03 4.09
CA LEU A 157 -0.70 -16.13 2.98
C LEU A 157 -2.01 -16.54 2.30
N SER A 158 -2.15 -17.84 2.04
CA SER A 158 -3.36 -18.41 1.45
C SER A 158 -4.57 -18.31 2.38
N TRP A 159 -4.36 -18.49 3.68
CA TRP A 159 -5.39 -18.32 4.70
C TRP A 159 -5.87 -16.86 4.78
N ILE A 160 -4.95 -15.89 4.83
CA ILE A 160 -5.26 -14.45 4.85
C ILE A 160 -6.06 -14.08 3.60
N SER A 161 -5.59 -14.47 2.41
CA SER A 161 -6.25 -14.15 1.14
C SER A 161 -7.71 -14.63 1.08
N LYS A 162 -7.99 -15.82 1.61
CA LYS A 162 -9.35 -16.36 1.70
C LYS A 162 -10.24 -15.58 2.67
N HIS A 163 -9.68 -15.09 3.77
CA HIS A 163 -10.41 -14.29 4.76
C HIS A 163 -10.62 -12.84 4.28
N ALA A 164 -9.69 -12.29 3.51
CA ALA A 164 -9.81 -10.96 2.91
C ALA A 164 -10.99 -10.86 1.91
N ALA A 165 -11.39 -11.99 1.32
CA ALA A 165 -12.49 -12.10 0.35
C ALA A 165 -13.87 -12.38 0.99
N SER A 166 -13.97 -12.43 2.33
CA SER A 166 -15.24 -12.70 3.02
C SER A 166 -15.95 -11.41 3.47
N ASP A 167 -17.27 -11.48 3.60
CA ASP A 167 -18.09 -10.36 4.11
C ASP A 167 -17.85 -10.06 5.61
N ASP A 168 -17.14 -10.93 6.35
CA ASP A 168 -16.69 -10.72 7.76
C ASP A 168 -15.19 -10.39 7.81
N ARG A 169 -14.72 -9.56 6.86
CA ARG A 169 -13.35 -9.08 6.85
C ARG A 169 -13.09 -8.26 8.12
N ARG A 170 -12.06 -8.66 8.86
CA ARG A 170 -11.55 -7.92 10.02
C ARG A 170 -10.14 -7.46 9.76
N THR A 171 -9.79 -6.32 10.35
CA THR A 171 -8.42 -5.83 10.35
C THR A 171 -7.47 -6.90 10.91
N ILE A 172 -6.34 -7.09 10.27
CA ILE A 172 -5.28 -7.99 10.68
C ILE A 172 -3.98 -7.20 10.92
N CYS A 173 -3.28 -7.54 12.00
CA CYS A 173 -1.89 -7.14 12.22
C CYS A 173 -1.03 -8.40 12.23
N ILE A 174 -0.12 -8.49 11.28
CA ILE A 174 0.82 -9.62 11.16
C ILE A 174 2.05 -9.29 12.00
N LEU A 175 2.43 -10.18 12.91
CA LEU A 175 3.60 -10.00 13.77
C LEU A 175 4.75 -10.89 13.27
N THR A 176 5.90 -10.29 13.01
CA THR A 176 7.17 -11.00 12.82
C THR A 176 8.15 -10.51 13.86
N LEU A 177 8.31 -11.31 14.91
CA LEU A 177 9.09 -10.98 16.09
C LEU A 177 10.42 -11.76 16.11
N GLY A 178 11.33 -11.38 17.00
CA GLY A 178 12.57 -12.10 17.25
C GLY A 178 13.67 -11.80 16.25
N SER A 179 13.50 -10.77 15.41
CA SER A 179 14.38 -10.49 14.28
C SER A 179 14.50 -11.70 13.34
N SER A 180 13.40 -12.45 13.17
CA SER A 180 13.32 -13.59 12.24
C SER A 180 13.58 -13.16 10.79
N LEU A 181 13.31 -11.88 10.45
CA LEU A 181 13.72 -11.28 9.18
C LEU A 181 15.24 -11.28 8.96
N GLY A 182 16.02 -11.33 10.03
CA GLY A 182 17.48 -11.45 9.97
C GLY A 182 17.97 -12.73 9.31
N ASN A 183 17.11 -13.76 9.19
CA ASN A 183 17.45 -14.98 8.47
C ASN A 183 17.38 -14.84 6.94
N PHE A 184 16.96 -13.67 6.44
CA PHE A 184 16.87 -13.35 5.03
C PHE A 184 17.92 -12.29 4.66
N SER A 185 18.43 -12.38 3.43
CA SER A 185 19.14 -11.26 2.83
C SER A 185 18.22 -10.03 2.78
N PRO A 186 18.73 -8.79 2.67
CA PRO A 186 17.88 -7.61 2.59
C PRO A 186 16.83 -7.69 1.47
N GLN A 187 17.19 -8.24 0.30
CA GLN A 187 16.29 -8.43 -0.82
C GLN A 187 15.23 -9.50 -0.54
N ASP A 188 15.63 -10.61 0.08
CA ASP A 188 14.69 -11.69 0.43
C ASP A 188 13.74 -11.25 1.56
N ALA A 189 14.20 -10.42 2.50
CA ALA A 189 13.37 -9.83 3.55
C ALA A 189 12.31 -8.90 2.95
N ALA A 190 12.69 -8.06 1.99
CA ALA A 190 11.76 -7.22 1.26
C ALA A 190 10.75 -8.06 0.47
N GLN A 191 11.19 -9.11 -0.22
CA GLN A 191 10.31 -10.01 -0.96
C GLN A 191 9.33 -10.77 -0.04
N PHE A 192 9.81 -11.23 1.11
CA PHE A 192 9.00 -11.89 2.13
C PHE A 192 7.90 -10.95 2.63
N LEU A 193 8.25 -9.75 3.06
CA LEU A 193 7.27 -8.76 3.53
C LEU A 193 6.31 -8.33 2.41
N SER A 194 6.82 -8.17 1.19
CA SER A 194 6.01 -7.86 0.02
C SER A 194 4.92 -8.90 -0.20
N SER A 195 5.22 -10.19 -0.03
CA SER A 195 4.22 -11.24 -0.19
C SER A 195 3.00 -11.06 0.72
N PHE A 196 3.21 -10.60 1.96
CA PHE A 196 2.13 -10.27 2.89
C PHE A 196 1.46 -8.94 2.55
N ALA A 197 2.23 -7.92 2.16
CA ALA A 197 1.70 -6.62 1.74
C ALA A 197 0.67 -6.73 0.60
N HIS A 198 0.82 -7.70 -0.30
CA HIS A 198 -0.09 -7.95 -1.42
C HIS A 198 -1.43 -8.61 -1.04
N VAL A 199 -1.53 -9.22 0.14
CA VAL A 199 -2.75 -9.95 0.57
C VAL A 199 -3.48 -9.26 1.72
N ILE A 200 -2.97 -8.11 2.17
CA ILE A 200 -3.58 -7.25 3.18
C ILE A 200 -4.08 -5.95 2.56
N GLY A 201 -4.99 -5.26 3.25
CA GLY A 201 -5.61 -4.03 2.80
C GLY A 201 -5.21 -2.80 3.62
N PRO A 202 -5.77 -1.62 3.31
CA PRO A 202 -5.26 -0.33 3.81
C PRO A 202 -5.37 -0.15 5.33
N SER A 203 -6.31 -0.83 5.97
CA SER A 203 -6.50 -0.84 7.43
C SER A 203 -5.60 -1.85 8.17
N ASP A 204 -5.02 -2.80 7.45
CA ASP A 204 -4.19 -3.86 8.01
C ASP A 204 -2.76 -3.36 8.28
N ARG A 205 -2.03 -4.09 9.13
CA ARG A 205 -0.68 -3.70 9.58
C ARG A 205 0.27 -4.88 9.59
N ILE A 206 1.57 -4.57 9.59
CA ILE A 206 2.63 -5.53 9.92
C ILE A 206 3.46 -4.94 11.06
N LEU A 207 3.57 -5.66 12.17
CA LEU A 207 4.47 -5.33 13.28
C LEU A 207 5.75 -6.15 13.17
N VAL A 208 6.88 -5.47 12.99
CA VAL A 208 8.17 -6.10 12.75
C VAL A 208 9.14 -5.79 13.88
N GLY A 209 9.61 -6.82 14.59
CA GLY A 209 10.74 -6.71 15.52
C GLY A 209 12.05 -7.00 14.81
N ILE A 210 13.01 -6.08 14.85
CA ILE A 210 14.25 -6.15 14.08
C ILE A 210 15.47 -5.78 14.91
N ASP A 211 16.54 -6.56 14.77
CA ASP A 211 17.82 -6.32 15.42
C ASP A 211 18.62 -5.28 14.62
N ALA A 212 18.86 -4.13 15.26
CA ALA A 212 19.54 -2.98 14.70
C ALA A 212 20.94 -2.80 15.31
N CYS A 213 21.47 -3.79 16.02
CA CYS A 213 22.74 -3.69 16.70
C CYS A 213 23.93 -3.54 15.74
N HIS A 214 24.81 -2.59 16.06
CA HIS A 214 26.04 -2.30 15.30
C HIS A 214 27.32 -2.77 16.01
N GLU A 215 27.21 -3.31 17.23
CA GLU A 215 28.35 -3.72 18.03
C GLU A 215 28.79 -5.15 17.65
N SER A 216 29.83 -5.25 16.82
CA SER A 216 30.33 -6.53 16.27
C SER A 216 30.61 -7.59 17.34
N ASP A 217 31.28 -7.21 18.43
CA ASP A 217 31.62 -8.16 19.51
C ASP A 217 30.38 -8.67 20.25
N LYS A 218 29.41 -7.78 20.46
CA LYS A 218 28.13 -8.13 21.11
C LYS A 218 27.33 -9.09 20.26
N VAL A 219 27.23 -8.82 18.95
CA VAL A 219 26.58 -9.73 18.00
C VAL A 219 27.34 -11.06 17.94
N TYR A 220 28.67 -11.04 17.79
CA TYR A 220 29.46 -12.26 17.72
C TYR A 220 29.24 -13.14 18.96
N GLN A 221 29.24 -12.56 20.16
CA GLN A 221 29.02 -13.30 21.42
C GLN A 221 27.61 -13.89 21.52
N ALA A 222 26.59 -13.20 20.99
CA ALA A 222 25.22 -13.70 21.01
C ALA A 222 25.10 -15.08 20.34
N TYR A 223 25.84 -15.33 19.27
CA TYR A 223 25.83 -16.59 18.54
C TYR A 223 27.02 -17.52 18.89
N ASN A 224 27.84 -17.12 19.87
CA ASN A 224 29.02 -17.85 20.33
C ASN A 224 29.10 -17.84 21.86
N ASP A 225 27.99 -18.23 22.48
CA ASP A 225 27.86 -18.24 23.93
C ASP A 225 28.88 -19.17 24.61
N LYS A 226 29.32 -18.79 25.80
CA LYS A 226 30.36 -19.54 26.54
C LYS A 226 29.88 -20.91 27.01
N ALA A 227 28.57 -21.10 27.15
CA ALA A 227 27.96 -22.34 27.57
C ALA A 227 27.86 -23.39 26.43
N GLY A 228 28.16 -23.00 25.19
CA GLY A 228 28.13 -23.86 24.01
C GLY A 228 26.72 -24.29 23.60
N VAL A 229 25.67 -23.56 24.02
CA VAL A 229 24.28 -23.89 23.69
C VAL A 229 24.01 -23.69 22.20
N THR A 230 24.48 -22.57 21.63
CA THR A 230 24.34 -22.27 20.19
C THR A 230 25.12 -23.27 19.35
N THR A 231 26.29 -23.72 19.82
CA THR A 231 27.01 -24.80 19.15
C THR A 231 26.18 -26.09 19.14
N ARG A 232 25.55 -26.49 20.25
CA ARG A 232 24.65 -27.66 20.30
C ARG A 232 23.45 -27.51 19.37
N PHE A 233 22.95 -26.28 19.17
CA PHE A 233 21.88 -25.98 18.23
C PHE A 233 22.30 -26.26 16.79
N TYR A 234 23.48 -25.79 16.39
CA TYR A 234 24.06 -26.11 15.08
C TYR A 234 24.32 -27.61 14.93
N GLU A 235 24.83 -28.30 15.94
CA GLU A 235 25.02 -29.75 15.90
C GLU A 235 23.71 -30.53 15.68
N ASN A 236 22.63 -30.07 16.29
CA ASN A 236 21.30 -30.64 16.09
C ASN A 236 20.85 -30.58 14.62
N GLY A 237 21.22 -29.55 13.86
CA GLY A 237 20.92 -29.45 12.43
C GLY A 237 21.48 -30.61 11.61
N LEU A 238 22.72 -31.04 11.92
CA LEU A 238 23.35 -32.21 11.27
C LEU A 238 22.62 -33.52 11.65
N GLU A 239 22.25 -33.67 12.92
CA GLU A 239 21.48 -34.84 13.39
C GLU A 239 20.10 -34.90 12.71
N ASN A 240 19.44 -33.76 12.59
CA ASN A 240 18.14 -33.68 11.94
C ASN A 240 18.21 -33.99 10.44
N ALA A 241 19.24 -33.48 9.76
CA ALA A 241 19.51 -33.82 8.35
C ALA A 241 19.65 -35.34 8.15
N ASN A 242 20.33 -36.04 9.06
CA ASN A 242 20.43 -37.51 9.00
C ASN A 242 19.08 -38.21 9.11
N ARG A 243 18.22 -37.75 10.03
CA ARG A 243 16.87 -38.32 10.19
C ARG A 243 16.02 -38.10 8.95
N LEU A 244 16.05 -36.91 8.37
CA LEU A 244 15.33 -36.56 7.15
C LEU A 244 15.81 -37.38 5.94
N LEU A 245 17.12 -37.59 5.80
CA LEU A 245 17.70 -38.40 4.73
C LEU A 245 17.51 -39.91 4.94
N GLY A 246 17.26 -40.35 6.18
CA GLY A 246 17.08 -41.75 6.56
C GLY A 246 18.38 -42.55 6.71
N TYR A 247 19.53 -41.89 6.80
CA TYR A 247 20.84 -42.53 7.00
C TYR A 247 21.87 -41.52 7.55
N PRO A 248 22.99 -41.97 8.15
CA PRO A 248 23.98 -41.09 8.79
C PRO A 248 24.92 -40.44 7.76
N ALA A 249 24.41 -39.48 6.98
CA ALA A 249 25.17 -38.69 6.00
C ALA A 249 26.14 -37.68 6.63
N PHE A 250 25.79 -37.15 7.80
CA PHE A 250 26.52 -36.12 8.54
C PHE A 250 26.95 -36.64 9.91
N GLN A 251 28.18 -37.15 10.03
CA GLN A 251 28.73 -37.58 11.32
C GLN A 251 29.41 -36.40 12.01
N ARG A 252 29.02 -36.09 13.26
CA ARG A 252 29.47 -34.87 13.95
C ARG A 252 30.99 -34.67 13.97
N GLN A 253 31.76 -35.74 14.16
CA GLN A 253 33.22 -35.69 14.19
C GLN A 253 33.86 -35.31 12.84
N ASP A 254 33.10 -35.38 11.75
CA ASP A 254 33.56 -35.08 10.39
C ASP A 254 33.34 -33.61 10.00
N TRP A 255 32.68 -32.83 10.86
CA TRP A 255 32.33 -31.43 10.61
C TRP A 255 32.84 -30.54 11.73
N ARG A 256 33.47 -29.41 11.41
CA ARG A 256 33.75 -28.33 12.34
C ARG A 256 32.72 -27.24 12.15
N ILE A 257 32.20 -26.67 13.24
CA ILE A 257 31.32 -25.51 13.18
C ILE A 257 32.21 -24.28 13.31
N GLU A 258 32.10 -23.37 12.35
CA GLU A 258 32.78 -22.08 12.37
C GLU A 258 31.75 -20.97 12.26
N THR A 259 32.02 -19.85 12.92
CA THR A 259 31.19 -18.66 12.86
C THR A 259 32.04 -17.41 12.70
N ALA A 260 31.43 -16.34 12.19
CA ALA A 260 32.06 -15.03 12.14
C ALA A 260 31.00 -13.93 12.15
N TYR A 261 31.40 -12.71 12.51
CA TYR A 261 30.62 -11.52 12.24
C TYR A 261 31.27 -10.75 11.07
N ASP A 262 30.47 -10.48 10.05
CA ASP A 262 30.82 -9.63 8.93
C ASP A 262 30.38 -8.19 9.24
N SER A 263 31.35 -7.30 9.44
CA SER A 263 31.11 -5.89 9.73
C SER A 263 30.76 -5.05 8.51
N GLU A 264 31.08 -5.51 7.29
CA GLU A 264 30.74 -4.80 6.05
C GLU A 264 29.26 -5.02 5.72
N ASP A 265 28.82 -6.28 5.77
CA ASP A 265 27.43 -6.64 5.50
C ASP A 265 26.51 -6.56 6.72
N HIS A 266 27.07 -6.36 7.92
CA HIS A 266 26.37 -6.37 9.20
C HIS A 266 25.59 -7.67 9.46
N LYS A 267 26.27 -8.81 9.37
CA LYS A 267 25.63 -10.12 9.59
C LYS A 267 26.53 -11.08 10.35
N HIS A 268 25.90 -11.97 11.12
CA HIS A 268 26.57 -13.16 11.65
C HIS A 268 26.45 -14.32 10.66
N HIS A 269 27.48 -15.16 10.62
CA HIS A 269 27.51 -16.38 9.82
C HIS A 269 27.76 -17.61 10.69
N ALA A 270 27.13 -18.72 10.32
CA ALA A 270 27.53 -20.06 10.73
C ALA A 270 27.74 -20.99 9.53
N TRP A 271 28.82 -21.77 9.59
CA TRP A 271 29.21 -22.73 8.57
C TRP A 271 29.52 -24.10 9.16
N TYR A 272 29.29 -25.14 8.37
CA TYR A 272 29.93 -26.44 8.57
C TYR A 272 31.14 -26.59 7.65
N VAL A 273 32.29 -26.89 8.23
CA VAL A 273 33.55 -27.12 7.51
C VAL A 273 33.90 -28.60 7.59
N ALA A 274 34.01 -29.27 6.45
CA ALA A 274 34.36 -30.68 6.42
C ALA A 274 35.82 -30.89 6.87
N VAL A 275 36.06 -31.74 7.88
CA VAL A 275 37.43 -31.99 8.37
C VAL A 275 38.17 -33.03 7.53
N LYS A 276 37.44 -33.80 6.71
CA LYS A 276 37.96 -34.84 5.80
C LYS A 276 37.11 -34.88 4.54
N ASP A 277 37.54 -35.65 3.55
CA ASP A 277 36.70 -35.97 2.39
C ASP A 277 35.49 -36.81 2.84
N ILE A 278 34.29 -36.34 2.53
CA ILE A 278 33.02 -36.97 2.84
C ILE A 278 32.39 -37.40 1.52
N GLU A 279 32.08 -38.68 1.40
CA GLU A 279 31.39 -39.25 0.24
C GLU A 279 30.19 -40.04 0.76
N THR A 280 29.00 -39.64 0.30
CA THR A 280 27.73 -40.27 0.64
C THR A 280 27.03 -40.76 -0.63
N ARG A 281 25.90 -41.43 -0.48
CA ARG A 281 25.09 -41.83 -1.65
C ARG A 281 24.46 -40.65 -2.39
N ASP A 282 24.31 -39.50 -1.74
CA ASP A 282 23.60 -38.34 -2.29
C ASP A 282 24.54 -37.19 -2.70
N PHE A 283 25.72 -37.05 -2.08
CA PHE A 283 26.64 -35.94 -2.30
C PHE A 283 28.08 -36.26 -1.87
N ALA A 284 29.03 -35.44 -2.35
CA ALA A 284 30.42 -35.43 -1.89
C ALA A 284 30.86 -34.02 -1.47
N VAL A 285 31.71 -33.95 -0.44
CA VAL A 285 32.29 -32.72 0.12
C VAL A 285 33.77 -32.95 0.39
N LYS A 286 34.63 -32.04 -0.05
CA LYS A 286 36.09 -32.15 0.15
C LYS A 286 36.52 -31.64 1.52
N SER A 287 37.62 -32.16 2.03
CA SER A 287 38.25 -31.64 3.24
C SER A 287 38.53 -30.14 3.10
N GLY A 288 38.12 -29.36 4.10
CA GLY A 288 38.21 -27.90 4.13
C GLY A 288 37.09 -27.17 3.38
N GLU A 289 36.20 -27.88 2.67
CA GLU A 289 35.06 -27.27 1.99
C GLU A 289 34.03 -26.77 3.00
N ILE A 290 33.47 -25.60 2.70
CA ILE A 290 32.52 -24.86 3.53
C ILE A 290 31.10 -25.10 3.03
N VAL A 291 30.20 -25.42 3.96
CA VAL A 291 28.76 -25.50 3.73
C VAL A 291 28.08 -24.44 4.59
N THR A 292 27.47 -23.43 3.95
CA THR A 292 26.75 -22.36 4.67
C THR A 292 25.51 -22.91 5.35
N LEU A 293 25.28 -22.52 6.61
CA LEU A 293 24.12 -22.95 7.40
C LEU A 293 23.19 -21.79 7.72
N GLU A 294 23.72 -20.73 8.32
CA GLU A 294 22.93 -19.62 8.85
C GLU A 294 23.61 -18.30 8.50
N GLU A 295 22.78 -17.34 8.12
CA GLU A 295 23.11 -15.92 8.15
C GLU A 295 22.11 -15.24 9.07
N SER A 296 22.60 -14.37 9.95
CA SER A 296 21.74 -13.50 10.76
C SER A 296 22.11 -12.05 10.55
N TRP A 297 21.37 -11.41 9.65
CA TRP A 297 21.50 -10.01 9.28
C TRP A 297 21.02 -9.08 10.39
N LYS A 298 21.75 -7.98 10.53
CA LYS A 298 21.44 -6.83 11.37
C LYS A 298 21.12 -5.67 10.44
N PHE A 299 20.06 -4.93 10.73
CA PHE A 299 19.53 -3.96 9.79
C PHE A 299 19.70 -2.55 10.35
N PRO A 300 20.71 -1.78 9.89
CA PRO A 300 20.76 -0.35 10.14
C PRO A 300 19.52 0.37 9.58
N ARG A 301 19.18 1.53 10.14
CA ARG A 301 17.99 2.33 9.77
C ARG A 301 17.85 2.56 8.26
N ASP A 302 18.93 2.92 7.55
CA ASP A 302 18.88 3.14 6.10
C ASP A 302 18.47 1.87 5.34
N ARG A 303 18.97 0.71 5.78
CA ARG A 303 18.64 -0.59 5.19
C ARG A 303 17.21 -1.00 5.51
N GLN A 304 16.71 -0.73 6.72
CA GLN A 304 15.31 -0.96 7.07
C GLN A 304 14.39 -0.15 6.14
N ASN A 305 14.67 1.14 5.96
CA ASN A 305 13.90 2.02 5.08
C ASN A 305 13.88 1.52 3.63
N GLN A 306 14.99 0.99 3.14
CA GLN A 306 15.06 0.35 1.83
C GLN A 306 14.15 -0.90 1.76
N ILE A 307 14.21 -1.78 2.78
CA ILE A 307 13.40 -3.00 2.83
C ILE A 307 11.90 -2.66 2.83
N TRP A 308 11.45 -1.71 3.67
CA TRP A 308 10.04 -1.30 3.69
C TRP A 308 9.57 -0.82 2.32
N ARG A 309 10.40 0.04 1.69
CA ARG A 309 10.11 0.63 0.39
C ARG A 309 10.03 -0.41 -0.74
N GLU A 310 10.98 -1.35 -0.77
CA GLU A 310 10.99 -2.46 -1.73
C GLU A 310 9.82 -3.43 -1.49
N ALA A 311 9.40 -3.59 -0.23
CA ALA A 311 8.25 -4.41 0.13
C ALA A 311 6.89 -3.79 -0.23
N GLY A 312 6.82 -2.49 -0.56
CA GLY A 312 5.54 -1.77 -0.70
C GLY A 312 4.87 -1.47 0.63
N LEU A 313 5.69 -1.13 1.63
CA LEU A 313 5.28 -0.82 2.99
C LEU A 313 5.78 0.58 3.39
N ILE A 314 5.03 1.25 4.25
CA ILE A 314 5.39 2.53 4.86
C ILE A 314 5.55 2.31 6.35
N ASN A 315 6.64 2.82 6.91
CA ASN A 315 6.82 2.87 8.35
C ASN A 315 5.91 3.95 8.95
N THR A 316 4.88 3.53 9.69
CA THR A 316 3.95 4.46 10.34
C THR A 316 4.41 4.83 11.74
N MET A 317 5.01 3.88 12.46
CA MET A 317 5.58 4.10 13.79
C MET A 317 6.83 3.28 14.04
N GLU A 318 7.77 3.90 14.74
CA GLU A 318 9.00 3.27 15.22
C GLU A 318 9.03 3.28 16.74
N PHE A 319 9.33 2.13 17.33
CA PHE A 319 9.55 1.93 18.75
C PHE A 319 10.94 1.32 18.95
N SER A 320 11.54 1.55 20.12
CA SER A 320 12.85 0.98 20.45
C SER A 320 12.95 0.62 21.93
N ASN A 321 13.94 -0.21 22.25
CA ASN A 321 14.43 -0.36 23.61
C ASN A 321 15.30 0.85 24.01
N LYS A 322 15.78 0.90 25.26
CA LYS A 322 16.50 2.07 25.76
C LYS A 322 17.83 2.33 25.05
N SER A 323 18.51 1.28 24.59
CA SER A 323 19.78 1.37 23.86
C SER A 323 19.62 1.69 22.38
N GLY A 324 18.42 1.52 21.81
CA GLY A 324 18.17 1.73 20.38
C GLY A 324 18.77 0.65 19.47
N ASP A 325 19.27 -0.47 20.03
CA ASP A 325 19.85 -1.59 19.27
C ASP A 325 18.81 -2.66 18.91
N TYR A 326 17.57 -2.52 19.38
CA TYR A 326 16.43 -3.30 18.92
C TYR A 326 15.24 -2.39 18.67
N GLN A 327 14.64 -2.52 17.49
CA GLN A 327 13.54 -1.67 17.04
C GLN A 327 12.31 -2.50 16.71
N ILE A 328 11.14 -1.91 16.90
CA ILE A 328 9.85 -2.47 16.51
C ILE A 328 9.18 -1.45 15.59
N HIS A 329 8.79 -1.90 14.40
CA HIS A 329 8.15 -1.04 13.40
C HIS A 329 6.71 -1.47 13.19
N LEU A 330 5.80 -0.51 13.17
CA LEU A 330 4.45 -0.70 12.66
C LEU A 330 4.43 -0.22 11.21
N LEU A 331 4.05 -1.11 10.30
CA LEU A 331 4.07 -0.87 8.87
C LEU A 331 2.66 -0.94 8.30
N SER A 332 2.37 -0.11 7.30
CA SER A 332 1.13 -0.17 6.51
C SER A 332 1.43 -0.46 5.04
N PRO A 333 0.56 -1.21 4.34
CA PRO A 333 0.68 -1.39 2.90
C PRO A 333 0.45 -0.08 2.15
N THR A 334 1.05 0.04 0.96
CA THR A 334 0.89 1.18 0.06
C THR A 334 -0.29 1.02 -0.90
N HIS A 335 -1.11 -0.02 -0.70
CA HIS A 335 -2.28 -0.29 -1.53
C HIS A 335 -3.33 0.79 -1.31
N LEU A 336 -3.77 1.44 -2.39
CA LEU A 336 -4.80 2.47 -2.36
C LEU A 336 -6.02 1.98 -3.13
N GLU A 337 -7.20 2.06 -2.52
CA GLU A 337 -8.45 1.74 -3.18
C GLU A 337 -9.37 2.96 -3.18
N PHE A 338 -9.40 3.68 -4.30
CA PHE A 338 -10.36 4.76 -4.52
C PHE A 338 -11.45 4.29 -5.47
N LYS A 339 -12.72 4.44 -5.07
CA LYS A 339 -13.84 4.18 -5.97
C LYS A 339 -14.04 5.40 -6.88
N GLU A 340 -14.30 5.16 -8.17
CA GLU A 340 -14.43 6.24 -9.16
C GLU A 340 -15.87 6.78 -9.30
N LYS A 341 -16.88 6.04 -8.81
CA LYS A 341 -18.28 6.44 -8.90
C LYS A 341 -18.76 7.10 -7.61
N ALA A 342 -19.47 8.21 -7.72
CA ALA A 342 -19.98 8.96 -6.57
C ALA A 342 -20.87 8.12 -5.65
N GLU A 343 -21.67 7.23 -6.23
CA GLU A 343 -22.53 6.31 -5.48
C GLU A 343 -21.73 5.25 -4.71
N GLU A 344 -20.46 5.05 -5.06
CA GLU A 344 -19.56 4.07 -4.44
C GLU A 344 -18.59 4.72 -3.44
N TYR A 345 -18.04 5.92 -3.71
CA TYR A 345 -17.12 6.61 -2.79
C TYR A 345 -17.82 7.55 -1.78
N ALA A 346 -19.09 7.91 -2.02
CA ALA A 346 -19.89 8.70 -1.08
C ALA A 346 -21.31 8.11 -0.92
N PRO A 347 -21.44 6.82 -0.56
CA PRO A 347 -22.73 6.13 -0.46
C PRO A 347 -23.55 6.59 0.76
N SER A 348 -22.92 7.29 1.70
CA SER A 348 -23.50 7.71 2.97
C SER A 348 -23.30 9.21 3.22
N PRO A 349 -24.09 9.82 4.12
CA PRO A 349 -24.00 11.24 4.45
C PRO A 349 -22.71 11.63 5.18
N ILE A 350 -21.84 10.67 5.49
CA ILE A 350 -20.52 10.83 6.10
C ILE A 350 -19.54 9.83 5.46
N PRO A 351 -18.23 10.14 5.36
CA PRO A 351 -17.24 9.16 4.93
C PRO A 351 -17.21 7.99 5.93
N SER A 352 -17.15 6.76 5.41
CA SER A 352 -16.99 5.57 6.25
C SER A 352 -15.58 5.50 6.85
N ILE A 353 -15.39 4.64 7.85
CA ILE A 353 -14.04 4.42 8.40
C ILE A 353 -13.07 3.90 7.32
N GLY A 354 -13.54 3.06 6.39
CA GLY A 354 -12.72 2.55 5.30
C GLY A 354 -12.28 3.67 4.34
N ASP A 355 -13.14 4.66 4.09
CA ASP A 355 -12.79 5.83 3.28
C ASP A 355 -11.66 6.63 3.94
N TRP A 356 -11.77 6.88 5.25
CA TRP A 356 -10.72 7.54 6.03
C TRP A 356 -9.41 6.76 6.03
N GLU A 357 -9.46 5.45 6.25
CA GLU A 357 -8.27 4.60 6.24
C GLU A 357 -7.56 4.61 4.87
N ASN A 358 -8.32 4.63 3.77
CA ASN A 358 -7.79 4.77 2.42
C ASN A 358 -7.12 6.13 2.19
N LEU A 359 -7.77 7.22 2.62
CA LEU A 359 -7.22 8.57 2.49
C LEU A 359 -5.94 8.73 3.33
N TRP A 360 -5.94 8.22 4.56
CA TRP A 360 -4.77 8.22 5.43
C TRP A 360 -3.61 7.39 4.87
N ALA A 361 -3.90 6.23 4.27
CA ALA A 361 -2.89 5.41 3.60
C ALA A 361 -2.29 6.16 2.40
N ALA A 362 -3.12 6.87 1.61
CA ALA A 362 -2.64 7.69 0.50
C ALA A 362 -1.78 8.86 0.99
N TRP A 363 -2.24 9.55 2.03
CA TRP A 363 -1.49 10.62 2.69
C TRP A 363 -0.12 10.15 3.18
N ASP A 364 -0.07 9.02 3.90
CA ASP A 364 1.18 8.48 4.44
C ASP A 364 2.10 7.96 3.32
N THR A 365 1.55 7.38 2.25
CA THR A 365 2.32 6.99 1.05
C THR A 365 3.06 8.18 0.47
N VAL A 366 2.35 9.29 0.27
CA VAL A 366 2.90 10.48 -0.35
C VAL A 366 3.84 11.21 0.61
N THR A 367 3.47 11.38 1.87
CA THR A 367 4.21 12.25 2.80
C THR A 367 5.33 11.56 3.55
N LYS A 368 5.22 10.26 3.84
CA LYS A 368 6.24 9.45 4.53
C LYS A 368 7.00 8.54 3.57
N GLY A 369 6.35 8.05 2.50
CA GLY A 369 6.95 7.11 1.56
C GLY A 369 7.68 7.74 0.36
N MET A 370 7.28 8.94 -0.07
CA MET A 370 7.83 9.61 -1.26
C MET A 370 8.74 10.81 -0.94
N VAL A 371 8.82 11.23 0.33
CA VAL A 371 9.64 12.38 0.76
C VAL A 371 10.81 11.89 1.61
N PRO A 372 12.07 12.14 1.21
CA PRO A 372 13.21 11.96 2.11
C PRO A 372 13.06 12.80 3.38
N GLU A 373 13.49 12.28 4.52
CA GLU A 373 13.33 12.97 5.82
C GLU A 373 14.00 14.36 5.81
N ASP A 374 15.15 14.50 5.14
CA ASP A 374 15.88 15.76 5.00
C ASP A 374 15.26 16.75 3.98
N GLU A 375 14.26 16.31 3.22
CA GLU A 375 13.48 17.17 2.32
C GLU A 375 12.25 17.78 3.01
N LEU A 376 11.85 17.31 4.18
CA LEU A 376 10.65 17.80 4.87
C LEU A 376 10.72 19.30 5.21
N LEU A 377 11.92 19.83 5.47
CA LEU A 377 12.14 21.25 5.74
C LEU A 377 12.34 22.09 4.48
N ASN A 378 12.26 21.47 3.29
CA ASN A 378 12.37 22.20 2.04
C ASN A 378 11.03 22.74 1.55
N LYS A 379 11.14 23.77 0.73
CA LYS A 379 10.04 24.52 0.14
C LYS A 379 10.14 24.49 -1.39
N PRO A 380 9.67 23.40 -2.05
CA PRO A 380 9.81 23.23 -3.50
C PRO A 380 9.16 24.36 -4.31
N ILE A 381 8.11 24.99 -3.76
CA ILE A 381 7.40 26.11 -4.36
C ILE A 381 7.47 27.32 -3.42
N LYS A 382 8.03 28.43 -3.90
CA LYS A 382 8.31 29.63 -3.09
C LYS A 382 7.08 30.24 -2.40
N LEU A 383 5.90 30.10 -2.97
CA LEU A 383 4.64 30.60 -2.38
C LEU A 383 3.96 29.59 -1.44
N ARG A 384 4.48 28.36 -1.31
CA ARG A 384 3.92 27.33 -0.42
C ARG A 384 4.64 27.28 0.93
N ASN A 385 4.14 26.51 1.89
CA ASN A 385 4.85 26.25 3.15
C ASN A 385 5.89 25.14 2.96
N ASP A 386 6.75 24.94 3.97
CA ASP A 386 7.66 23.80 4.01
C ASP A 386 6.86 22.49 4.02
N LEU A 387 7.40 21.40 3.49
CA LEU A 387 6.64 20.13 3.39
C LEU A 387 6.17 19.64 4.78
N ILE A 388 6.98 19.83 5.82
CA ILE A 388 6.65 19.44 7.21
C ILE A 388 5.41 20.17 7.75
N PHE A 389 5.11 21.38 7.27
CA PHE A 389 3.94 22.15 7.72
C PHE A 389 2.65 21.37 7.51
N TYR A 390 2.55 20.69 6.37
CA TYR A 390 1.33 19.97 5.99
C TYR A 390 1.06 18.77 6.90
N LEU A 391 2.09 18.18 7.50
CA LEU A 391 1.95 17.10 8.50
C LEU A 391 1.29 17.58 9.79
N GLY A 392 1.42 18.86 10.15
CA GLY A 392 0.69 19.46 11.27
C GLY A 392 -0.65 20.09 10.85
N HIS A 393 -0.70 20.69 9.66
CA HIS A 393 -1.87 21.38 9.12
C HIS A 393 -3.11 20.50 8.99
N ILE A 394 -2.95 19.31 8.41
CA ILE A 394 -4.08 18.40 8.19
C ILE A 394 -4.73 17.94 9.50
N PRO A 395 -3.99 17.37 10.47
CA PRO A 395 -4.59 16.99 11.73
C PRO A 395 -5.11 18.19 12.52
N ALA A 396 -4.46 19.36 12.45
CA ALA A 396 -4.94 20.58 13.09
C ALA A 396 -6.28 21.07 12.51
N PHE A 397 -6.44 21.06 11.19
CA PHE A 397 -7.69 21.44 10.54
C PHE A 397 -8.83 20.52 10.98
N ALA A 398 -8.59 19.20 10.98
CA ALA A 398 -9.54 18.21 11.48
C ALA A 398 -9.89 18.46 12.97
N ASP A 399 -8.92 18.81 13.81
CA ASP A 399 -9.12 19.13 15.22
C ASP A 399 -9.98 20.38 15.44
N ILE A 400 -9.67 21.45 14.70
CA ILE A 400 -10.42 22.71 14.73
C ILE A 400 -11.89 22.47 14.40
N HIS A 401 -12.17 21.73 13.34
CA HIS A 401 -13.54 21.51 12.88
C HIS A 401 -14.31 20.52 13.76
N HIS A 402 -13.66 19.49 14.30
CA HIS A 402 -14.24 18.64 15.33
C HIS A 402 -14.64 19.47 16.56
N THR A 403 -13.70 20.23 17.15
CA THR A 403 -13.96 21.06 18.34
C THR A 403 -15.03 22.13 18.08
N LYS A 404 -15.07 22.75 16.89
CA LYS A 404 -16.15 23.69 16.53
C LYS A 404 -17.53 23.02 16.51
N ALA A 405 -17.61 21.77 16.06
CA ALA A 405 -18.87 21.03 15.99
C ALA A 405 -19.34 20.58 17.38
N THR A 406 -18.43 20.07 18.21
CA THR A 406 -18.77 19.39 19.48
C THR A 406 -18.63 20.26 20.73
N GLY A 407 -17.75 21.26 20.70
CA GLY A 407 -17.29 21.98 21.90
C GLY A 407 -16.26 21.21 22.73
N ASP A 408 -15.76 20.07 22.24
CA ASP A 408 -14.75 19.26 22.92
C ASP A 408 -13.38 19.98 22.94
N SER A 409 -12.51 19.60 23.88
CA SER A 409 -11.14 20.14 23.95
C SER A 409 -10.28 19.67 22.78
N TYR A 410 -9.29 20.48 22.41
CA TYR A 410 -8.28 20.08 21.42
C TYR A 410 -7.49 18.87 21.89
N VAL A 411 -7.03 18.07 20.92
CA VAL A 411 -6.08 17.01 21.20
C VAL A 411 -4.71 17.65 21.48
N GLU A 412 -4.01 17.13 22.49
CA GLU A 412 -2.70 17.67 22.84
C GLU A 412 -1.65 17.41 21.72
N PRO A 413 -0.72 18.36 21.47
CA PRO A 413 -0.59 19.65 22.15
C PRO A 413 -1.67 20.66 21.70
N ALA A 414 -2.43 21.23 22.64
CA ALA A 414 -3.53 22.15 22.33
C ALA A 414 -3.08 23.47 21.66
N SER A 415 -1.77 23.70 21.55
CA SER A 415 -1.18 24.81 20.81
C SER A 415 -1.09 24.57 19.29
N PHE A 416 -1.13 23.32 18.84
CA PHE A 416 -0.95 22.95 17.43
C PHE A 416 -2.04 23.49 16.52
N PRO A 417 -3.35 23.44 16.88
CA PRO A 417 -4.40 24.09 16.10
C PRO A 417 -4.07 25.54 15.71
N LYS A 418 -3.66 26.37 16.68
CA LYS A 418 -3.30 27.77 16.43
C LYS A 418 -2.02 27.94 15.59
N MET A 419 -1.05 27.04 15.76
CA MET A 419 0.20 27.06 15.00
C MET A 419 -0.03 26.72 13.52
N PHE A 420 -0.98 25.82 13.26
CA PHE A 420 -1.18 25.19 11.95
C PHE A 420 -2.48 25.62 11.24
N GLU A 421 -3.35 26.43 11.86
CA GLU A 421 -4.59 26.96 11.24
C GLU A 421 -4.34 27.88 10.04
N ARG A 422 -3.10 28.30 9.84
CA ARG A 422 -2.68 29.20 8.76
C ARG A 422 -2.99 28.62 7.38
N GLY A 423 -3.65 29.42 6.54
CA GLY A 423 -3.75 29.19 5.10
C GLY A 423 -2.64 29.88 4.29
N ILE A 424 -2.62 29.62 2.99
CA ILE A 424 -1.87 30.42 2.01
C ILE A 424 -2.90 31.21 1.23
N ASP A 425 -3.08 32.47 1.60
CA ASP A 425 -4.03 33.39 0.98
C ASP A 425 -3.28 34.63 0.44
N PRO A 426 -2.56 34.47 -0.69
CA PRO A 426 -1.83 35.55 -1.30
C PRO A 426 -2.82 36.53 -1.93
N ASP A 427 -2.53 37.82 -1.83
CA ASP A 427 -3.31 38.83 -2.53
C ASP A 427 -3.22 38.55 -4.04
N VAL A 428 -4.37 38.33 -4.68
CA VAL A 428 -4.46 37.93 -6.09
C VAL A 428 -3.94 39.03 -7.01
N ASP A 429 -4.07 40.30 -6.61
CA ASP A 429 -3.62 41.46 -7.38
C ASP A 429 -2.15 41.80 -7.08
N ASP A 430 -1.66 41.50 -5.87
CA ASP A 430 -0.27 41.69 -5.45
C ASP A 430 0.30 40.44 -4.74
N PRO A 431 0.89 39.49 -5.49
CA PRO A 431 1.44 38.25 -4.94
C PRO A 431 2.60 38.42 -3.94
N SER A 432 3.09 39.66 -3.74
CA SER A 432 4.07 39.98 -2.69
C SER A 432 3.42 40.24 -1.32
N LYS A 433 2.08 40.33 -1.26
CA LYS A 433 1.28 40.49 -0.05
C LYS A 433 0.51 39.20 0.25
N CYS A 434 0.28 38.97 1.54
CA CYS A 434 -0.55 37.87 2.04
C CYS A 434 -1.57 38.47 3.00
N HIS A 435 -2.80 37.96 3.00
CA HIS A 435 -3.82 38.31 3.99
C HIS A 435 -3.39 37.87 5.41
N ASP A 436 -3.98 38.49 6.44
CA ASP A 436 -3.63 38.24 7.85
C ASP A 436 -3.66 36.74 8.18
N HIS A 437 -2.61 36.27 8.84
CA HIS A 437 -2.40 34.86 9.16
C HIS A 437 -1.54 34.69 10.42
N SER A 438 -1.62 33.54 11.08
CA SER A 438 -0.78 33.20 12.24
C SER A 438 0.72 33.33 11.91
N GLU A 439 1.51 33.77 12.91
CA GLU A 439 2.97 33.90 12.78
C GLU A 439 3.62 32.56 12.47
N ILE A 440 4.64 32.58 11.61
CA ILE A 440 5.44 31.39 11.31
C ILE A 440 6.40 31.18 12.49
N PRO A 441 6.43 29.99 13.13
CA PRO A 441 7.34 29.74 14.23
C PRO A 441 8.80 29.74 13.73
N ASP A 442 9.74 30.01 14.64
CA ASP A 442 11.18 29.92 14.33
C ASP A 442 11.60 28.51 13.86
N SER A 443 10.90 27.49 14.36
CA SER A 443 11.07 26.09 13.98
C SER A 443 9.75 25.33 14.06
N TRP A 444 9.50 24.44 13.10
CA TRP A 444 8.40 23.50 13.17
C TRP A 444 8.67 22.40 14.22
N PRO A 445 7.63 21.82 14.84
CA PRO A 445 7.76 20.61 15.65
C PRO A 445 8.44 19.47 14.89
N SER A 446 9.04 18.54 15.63
CA SER A 446 9.72 17.40 15.04
C SER A 446 8.74 16.45 14.32
N LEU A 447 9.25 15.68 13.35
CA LEU A 447 8.44 14.67 12.65
C LEU A 447 7.78 13.68 13.63
N ALA A 448 8.47 13.31 14.70
CA ALA A 448 7.94 12.42 15.74
C ALA A 448 6.74 13.03 16.46
N GLU A 449 6.84 14.30 16.91
CA GLU A 449 5.73 15.01 17.58
C GLU A 449 4.52 15.20 16.66
N LEU A 450 4.75 15.50 15.37
CA LEU A 450 3.67 15.66 14.39
C LEU A 450 3.00 14.33 14.04
N THR A 451 3.77 13.25 13.96
CA THR A 451 3.22 11.90 13.73
C THR A 451 2.35 11.49 14.92
N GLU A 452 2.83 11.67 16.15
CA GLU A 452 2.05 11.36 17.34
C GLU A 452 0.76 12.20 17.44
N TYR A 453 0.81 13.48 17.08
CA TYR A 453 -0.38 14.33 17.01
C TYR A 453 -1.38 13.84 15.95
N GLN A 454 -0.89 13.55 14.73
CA GLN A 454 -1.71 13.00 13.65
C GLN A 454 -2.42 11.72 14.09
N ASP A 455 -1.70 10.80 14.74
CA ASP A 455 -2.25 9.52 15.15
C ASP A 455 -3.31 9.66 16.25
N ARG A 456 -3.12 10.59 17.22
CA ARG A 456 -4.17 10.89 18.20
C ARG A 456 -5.44 11.45 17.55
N ILE A 457 -5.29 12.29 16.52
CA ILE A 457 -6.43 12.83 15.77
C ILE A 457 -7.16 11.72 15.01
N ARG A 458 -6.42 10.86 14.29
CA ARG A 458 -6.97 9.70 13.59
C ARG A 458 -7.71 8.76 14.55
N ALA A 459 -7.12 8.46 15.71
CA ALA A 459 -7.75 7.63 16.74
C ALA A 459 -9.08 8.22 17.25
N ARG A 460 -9.14 9.54 17.47
CA ARG A 460 -10.41 10.21 17.85
C ARG A 460 -11.46 10.11 16.74
N PHE A 461 -11.04 10.20 15.47
CA PHE A 461 -11.95 10.06 14.34
C PHE A 461 -12.52 8.64 14.26
N VAL A 462 -11.67 7.63 14.41
CA VAL A 462 -12.07 6.21 14.48
C VAL A 462 -13.07 5.99 15.61
N ASP A 463 -12.78 6.47 16.82
CA ASP A 463 -13.67 6.33 17.98
C ASP A 463 -15.02 7.03 17.77
N SER A 464 -14.99 8.27 17.27
CA SER A 464 -16.20 9.05 17.02
C SER A 464 -17.11 8.39 15.98
N ILE A 465 -16.54 7.89 14.87
CA ILE A 465 -17.30 7.16 13.83
C ILE A 465 -17.81 5.83 14.40
N GLY A 466 -16.94 5.03 15.03
CA GLY A 466 -17.30 3.74 15.59
C GLY A 466 -18.37 3.79 16.69
N SER A 467 -18.48 4.92 17.39
CA SER A 467 -19.49 5.15 18.43
C SER A 467 -20.90 5.48 17.89
N GLY A 468 -21.06 5.76 16.59
CA GLY A 468 -22.34 6.21 16.02
C GLY A 468 -22.64 7.71 16.22
N ARG A 469 -21.69 8.47 16.81
CA ARG A 469 -21.89 9.90 17.14
C ARG A 469 -21.99 10.75 15.88
N VAL A 470 -21.19 10.44 14.86
CA VAL A 470 -21.09 11.25 13.63
C VAL A 470 -22.34 11.07 12.76
N GLU A 471 -22.97 9.91 12.81
CA GLU A 471 -24.23 9.59 12.12
C GLU A 471 -25.43 10.29 12.76
N THR A 472 -25.38 10.55 14.06
CA THR A 472 -26.48 11.16 14.81
C THR A 472 -26.36 12.68 14.96
N ASP A 473 -25.16 13.22 14.84
CA ASP A 473 -24.87 14.66 14.86
C ASP A 473 -24.49 15.17 13.46
N ARG A 474 -25.46 15.76 12.76
CA ARG A 474 -25.28 16.28 11.39
C ARG A 474 -24.17 17.35 11.30
N ARG A 475 -24.00 18.17 12.34
CA ARG A 475 -22.97 19.21 12.37
C ARG A 475 -21.58 18.57 12.43
N LEU A 476 -21.43 17.54 13.25
CA LEU A 476 -20.21 16.74 13.31
C LEU A 476 -19.96 15.98 12.01
N GLY A 477 -20.99 15.37 11.41
CA GLY A 477 -20.90 14.73 10.11
C GLY A 477 -20.41 15.66 9.00
N ARG A 478 -20.93 16.90 8.95
CA ARG A 478 -20.44 17.94 8.02
C ARG A 478 -18.99 18.34 8.31
N ALA A 479 -18.60 18.44 9.58
CA ALA A 479 -17.22 18.73 9.95
C ALA A 479 -16.25 17.63 9.48
N TYR A 480 -16.69 16.36 9.51
CA TYR A 480 -15.87 15.22 9.08
C TYR A 480 -15.75 15.18 7.55
N TRP A 481 -16.82 15.42 6.81
CA TRP A 481 -16.72 15.60 5.35
C TRP A 481 -15.77 16.74 4.97
N LEU A 482 -15.89 17.88 5.65
CA LEU A 482 -15.02 19.03 5.40
C LEU A 482 -13.56 18.67 5.65
N ALA A 483 -13.25 17.96 6.75
CA ALA A 483 -11.90 17.50 7.04
C ALA A 483 -11.39 16.48 6.01
N TYR A 484 -12.25 15.55 5.58
CA TYR A 484 -11.92 14.52 4.59
C TYR A 484 -11.57 15.13 3.23
N GLU A 485 -12.43 16.00 2.70
CA GLU A 485 -12.24 16.68 1.41
C GLU A 485 -11.06 17.65 1.45
N HIS A 486 -10.84 18.30 2.60
CA HIS A 486 -9.67 19.15 2.81
C HIS A 486 -8.36 18.34 2.78
N GLU A 487 -8.30 17.18 3.44
CA GLU A 487 -7.13 16.29 3.39
C GLU A 487 -6.89 15.76 1.97
N ALA A 488 -7.94 15.37 1.25
CA ALA A 488 -7.84 14.96 -0.16
C ALA A 488 -7.34 16.09 -1.08
N MET A 489 -7.84 17.32 -0.91
CA MET A 489 -7.36 18.49 -1.65
C MET A 489 -5.88 18.80 -1.36
N HIS A 490 -5.47 18.63 -0.11
CA HIS A 490 -4.08 18.81 0.26
C HIS A 490 -3.18 17.67 -0.21
N LEU A 491 -3.70 16.45 -0.37
CA LEU A 491 -2.96 15.35 -0.97
C LEU A 491 -2.57 15.67 -2.41
N GLU A 492 -3.52 16.19 -3.20
CA GLU A 492 -3.24 16.70 -4.55
C GLU A 492 -2.23 17.85 -4.54
N THR A 493 -2.43 18.82 -3.65
CA THR A 493 -1.51 19.97 -3.50
C THR A 493 -0.10 19.53 -3.12
N PHE A 494 0.03 18.53 -2.25
CA PHE A 494 1.30 18.00 -1.80
C PHE A 494 2.01 17.26 -2.94
N LEU A 495 1.30 16.41 -3.70
CA LEU A 495 1.84 15.78 -4.92
C LEU A 495 2.35 16.82 -5.93
N TYR A 496 1.60 17.89 -6.14
CA TYR A 496 2.03 19.01 -6.99
C TYR A 496 3.33 19.66 -6.48
N MET A 497 3.47 19.85 -5.17
CA MET A 497 4.72 20.34 -4.58
C MET A 497 5.87 19.34 -4.76
N LEU A 498 5.64 18.05 -4.58
CA LEU A 498 6.66 17.02 -4.66
C LEU A 498 7.26 16.88 -6.06
N ILE A 499 6.45 16.91 -7.12
CA ILE A 499 6.99 16.82 -8.50
C ILE A 499 7.89 18.01 -8.87
N GLN A 500 7.77 19.13 -8.15
CA GLN A 500 8.66 20.29 -8.30
C GLN A 500 9.99 20.12 -7.52
N SER A 501 10.05 19.22 -6.55
CA SER A 501 11.30 18.86 -5.86
C SER A 501 12.22 18.06 -6.79
N ASN A 502 13.53 18.21 -6.59
CA ASN A 502 14.54 17.41 -7.29
C ASN A 502 14.90 16.11 -6.55
N ARG A 503 14.33 15.89 -5.36
CA ARG A 503 14.67 14.78 -4.46
C ARG A 503 13.46 13.93 -4.05
N VAL A 504 12.39 14.00 -4.82
CA VAL A 504 11.23 13.10 -4.64
C VAL A 504 11.63 11.65 -4.91
N LEU A 505 11.11 10.74 -4.10
CA LEU A 505 11.21 9.30 -4.32
C LEU A 505 9.95 8.81 -5.03
N ALA A 506 10.09 7.80 -5.88
CA ALA A 506 8.95 7.13 -6.50
C ALA A 506 7.96 6.57 -5.47
N PRO A 507 6.69 6.30 -5.83
CA PRO A 507 5.79 5.57 -4.95
C PRO A 507 6.42 4.22 -4.51
N PRO A 508 6.51 3.93 -3.19
CA PRO A 508 7.02 2.65 -2.67
C PRO A 508 6.19 1.46 -3.17
N GLY A 509 6.84 0.31 -3.40
CA GLY A 509 6.16 -0.91 -3.89
C GLY A 509 5.75 -0.92 -5.36
N TYR A 510 5.92 0.18 -6.11
CA TYR A 510 5.59 0.24 -7.53
C TYR A 510 6.84 0.20 -8.39
N ALA A 511 6.89 -0.76 -9.33
CA ALA A 511 7.95 -0.81 -10.33
C ALA A 511 7.95 0.44 -11.22
N LEU A 512 9.13 0.81 -11.73
CA LEU A 512 9.24 1.86 -12.73
C LEU A 512 8.44 1.45 -13.98
N PRO A 513 7.46 2.26 -14.43
CA PRO A 513 6.73 1.95 -15.66
C PRO A 513 7.67 1.89 -16.87
N ASP A 514 7.37 0.98 -17.80
CA ASP A 514 8.02 0.95 -19.11
C ASP A 514 7.48 2.12 -19.97
N PHE A 515 8.01 3.32 -19.73
CA PHE A 515 7.56 4.54 -20.39
C PHE A 515 7.79 4.52 -21.90
N GLU A 516 8.79 3.79 -22.40
CA GLU A 516 9.05 3.68 -23.83
C GLU A 516 7.97 2.84 -24.52
N ARG A 517 7.59 1.71 -23.91
CA ARG A 517 6.45 0.91 -24.40
C ARG A 517 5.15 1.70 -24.31
N LEU A 518 4.88 2.37 -23.18
CA LEU A 518 3.68 3.19 -23.01
C LEU A 518 3.59 4.32 -24.05
N ALA A 519 4.72 4.98 -24.35
CA ALA A 519 4.79 6.00 -25.40
C ALA A 519 4.50 5.43 -26.79
N SER A 520 5.04 4.24 -27.08
CA SER A 520 4.81 3.55 -28.36
C SER A 520 3.33 3.18 -28.53
N GLU A 521 2.71 2.60 -27.50
CA GLU A 521 1.28 2.27 -27.50
C GLU A 521 0.40 3.53 -27.63
N ALA A 522 0.76 4.63 -26.96
CA ALA A 522 0.05 5.90 -27.08
C ALA A 522 0.16 6.50 -28.49
N ALA A 523 1.34 6.43 -29.11
CA ALA A 523 1.56 6.91 -30.47
C ALA A 523 0.77 6.11 -31.52
N GLU A 524 0.63 4.79 -31.34
CA GLU A 524 -0.20 3.92 -32.18
C GLU A 524 -1.69 4.26 -32.09
N ARG A 525 -2.16 4.64 -30.89
CA ARG A 525 -3.55 5.01 -30.63
C ARG A 525 -3.84 6.50 -30.81
N ARG A 526 -2.87 7.27 -31.29
CA ARG A 526 -2.99 8.73 -31.41
C ARG A 526 -4.20 9.12 -32.25
N ALA A 527 -5.15 9.80 -31.62
CA ALA A 527 -6.30 10.38 -32.29
C ALA A 527 -6.09 11.88 -32.58
N GLN A 528 -6.60 12.32 -33.73
CA GLN A 528 -6.63 13.74 -34.07
C GLN A 528 -7.51 14.50 -33.08
N ASN A 529 -7.05 15.68 -32.63
CA ASN A 529 -7.85 16.55 -31.78
C ASN A 529 -8.90 17.30 -32.60
N GLY A 530 -9.98 16.60 -32.95
CA GLY A 530 -11.05 17.10 -33.82
C GLY A 530 -11.93 18.13 -33.12
N TRP A 531 -12.46 19.08 -33.91
CA TRP A 531 -13.49 20.01 -33.45
C TRP A 531 -14.87 19.36 -33.51
N HIS A 532 -15.63 19.50 -32.43
CA HIS A 532 -16.99 19.00 -32.31
C HIS A 532 -17.95 20.14 -32.05
N HIS A 533 -19.04 20.19 -32.82
CA HIS A 533 -20.13 21.12 -32.57
C HIS A 533 -20.88 20.73 -31.30
N ILE A 534 -20.91 21.66 -30.34
CA ILE A 534 -21.66 21.56 -29.09
C ILE A 534 -22.89 22.47 -29.24
N PRO A 535 -24.12 21.94 -29.14
CA PRO A 535 -25.33 22.69 -29.44
C PRO A 535 -25.66 23.82 -28.45
N GLY A 536 -24.91 23.95 -27.35
CA GLY A 536 -25.23 24.86 -26.26
C GLY A 536 -26.53 24.46 -25.56
N GLY A 537 -27.16 25.43 -24.88
CA GLY A 537 -28.44 25.24 -24.23
C GLY A 537 -28.49 25.81 -22.81
N LYS A 538 -29.60 25.52 -22.14
CA LYS A 538 -29.80 25.85 -20.73
C LYS A 538 -29.14 24.78 -19.88
N ILE A 539 -28.23 25.19 -19.00
CA ILE A 539 -27.58 24.31 -18.03
C ILE A 539 -27.96 24.72 -16.61
N SER A 540 -28.02 23.73 -15.71
CA SER A 540 -28.12 23.92 -14.27
C SER A 540 -26.82 23.44 -13.65
N MET A 541 -26.27 24.21 -12.72
CA MET A 541 -25.04 23.92 -12.00
C MET A 541 -25.23 24.22 -10.52
N GLY A 542 -24.44 23.58 -9.68
CA GLY A 542 -24.46 23.79 -8.23
C GLY A 542 -25.46 22.89 -7.50
N LEU A 543 -25.30 22.84 -6.19
CA LEU A 543 -25.96 21.87 -5.32
C LEU A 543 -27.08 22.52 -4.52
N GLU A 544 -28.21 21.82 -4.44
CA GLU A 544 -29.28 22.14 -3.49
C GLU A 544 -28.94 21.49 -2.15
N ASP A 545 -28.25 22.24 -1.31
CA ASP A 545 -27.93 21.89 0.07
C ASP A 545 -27.99 23.17 0.89
N ALA A 546 -28.93 23.23 1.84
CA ALA A 546 -29.11 24.42 2.66
C ALA A 546 -28.02 24.49 3.75
N GLU A 547 -27.63 25.70 4.11
CA GLU A 547 -26.60 25.97 5.13
C GLU A 547 -27.07 25.65 6.56
N ASN A 548 -28.37 25.38 6.76
CA ASN A 548 -28.90 24.90 8.03
C ASN A 548 -28.76 23.37 8.15
N ASP A 549 -29.22 22.80 9.26
CA ASP A 549 -29.23 21.35 9.48
C ASP A 549 -30.36 20.63 8.68
N GLU A 550 -31.05 21.33 7.78
CA GLU A 550 -32.14 20.82 6.96
C GLU A 550 -31.66 20.67 5.51
N GLY A 551 -31.26 19.47 5.08
CA GLY A 551 -30.82 19.25 3.70
C GLY A 551 -30.85 17.76 3.34
N PRO A 552 -30.75 17.43 2.05
CA PRO A 552 -30.72 16.04 1.63
C PRO A 552 -29.49 15.31 2.21
N ASP A 553 -29.64 14.01 2.38
CA ASP A 553 -28.56 13.09 2.72
C ASP A 553 -27.81 12.75 1.42
N ARG A 554 -26.68 13.42 1.18
CA ARG A 554 -25.92 13.38 -0.07
C ARG A 554 -24.42 13.56 0.16
N PHE A 555 -23.64 13.33 -0.88
CA PHE A 555 -22.22 13.66 -0.95
C PHE A 555 -21.96 15.16 -0.72
N PHE A 556 -20.82 15.46 -0.13
CA PHE A 556 -20.36 16.81 0.19
C PHE A 556 -20.17 17.67 -1.07
N GLY A 557 -20.26 18.99 -0.90
CA GLY A 557 -19.79 19.95 -1.90
C GLY A 557 -19.46 21.27 -1.24
N TRP A 558 -18.54 22.02 -1.81
CA TRP A 558 -18.08 23.27 -1.22
C TRP A 558 -19.15 24.35 -1.27
N ASP A 559 -19.04 25.36 -0.41
CA ASP A 559 -19.97 26.51 -0.35
C ASP A 559 -20.07 27.24 -1.70
N ILE A 560 -18.94 27.38 -2.42
CA ILE A 560 -18.88 27.97 -3.78
C ILE A 560 -19.64 27.17 -4.84
N GLU A 561 -20.00 25.93 -4.57
CA GLU A 561 -20.81 25.08 -5.44
C GLU A 561 -22.31 25.26 -5.17
N ARG A 562 -22.68 26.21 -4.30
CA ARG A 562 -24.06 26.49 -3.87
C ARG A 562 -24.34 27.98 -4.03
N PRO A 563 -25.62 28.39 -4.16
CA PRO A 563 -26.79 27.56 -4.45
C PRO A 563 -26.81 27.13 -5.93
N PRO A 564 -27.80 26.33 -6.37
CA PRO A 564 -27.98 26.02 -7.78
C PRO A 564 -28.20 27.29 -8.60
N ARG A 565 -27.54 27.37 -9.75
CA ARG A 565 -27.68 28.45 -10.73
C ARG A 565 -27.91 27.92 -12.12
N VAL A 566 -28.61 28.73 -12.91
CA VAL A 566 -28.94 28.42 -14.30
C VAL A 566 -28.22 29.39 -15.23
N ALA A 567 -27.58 28.85 -16.25
CA ALA A 567 -26.91 29.65 -17.28
C ALA A 567 -27.40 29.27 -18.69
N GLN A 568 -27.40 30.25 -19.59
CA GLN A 568 -27.69 30.04 -21.01
C GLN A 568 -26.38 30.06 -21.79
N VAL A 569 -26.05 28.92 -22.42
CA VAL A 569 -24.83 28.75 -23.23
C VAL A 569 -25.20 28.77 -24.70
N LYS A 570 -24.47 29.55 -25.50
CA LYS A 570 -24.62 29.58 -26.96
C LYS A 570 -23.97 28.33 -27.58
N PRO A 571 -24.36 27.89 -28.78
CA PRO A 571 -23.62 26.85 -29.49
C PRO A 571 -22.17 27.25 -29.74
N PHE A 572 -21.25 26.30 -29.67
CA PHE A 572 -19.81 26.51 -29.88
C PHE A 572 -19.16 25.24 -30.43
N GLU A 573 -17.87 25.30 -30.74
CA GLU A 573 -17.08 24.12 -31.08
C GLU A 573 -16.03 23.86 -30.00
N ALA A 574 -15.77 22.60 -29.69
CA ALA A 574 -14.78 22.18 -28.71
C ALA A 574 -13.93 21.03 -29.25
N GLN A 575 -12.68 20.99 -28.81
CA GLN A 575 -11.73 19.92 -29.12
C GLN A 575 -12.07 18.63 -28.35
N SER A 576 -11.78 17.48 -28.96
CA SER A 576 -12.16 16.15 -28.45
C SER A 576 -11.31 15.65 -27.28
N ARG A 577 -10.11 16.23 -27.09
CA ARG A 577 -9.19 15.90 -26.00
C ARG A 577 -8.41 17.13 -25.52
N PRO A 578 -7.80 17.07 -24.33
CA PRO A 578 -6.85 18.09 -23.88
C PRO A 578 -5.68 18.27 -24.84
N ILE A 579 -5.03 19.43 -24.74
CA ILE A 579 -3.80 19.77 -25.47
C ILE A 579 -2.70 18.81 -25.02
N SER A 580 -2.02 18.16 -25.96
CA SER A 580 -0.91 17.26 -25.63
C SER A 580 0.41 18.01 -25.49
N ASN A 581 1.38 17.39 -24.81
CA ASN A 581 2.75 17.91 -24.73
C ASN A 581 3.39 18.09 -26.13
N GLY A 582 3.10 17.20 -27.08
CA GLY A 582 3.59 17.30 -28.45
C GLY A 582 2.99 18.47 -29.23
N GLU A 583 1.70 18.74 -29.04
CA GLU A 583 1.03 19.92 -29.61
C GLU A 583 1.58 21.22 -29.00
N TYR A 584 1.77 21.23 -27.67
CA TYR A 584 2.35 22.38 -26.98
C TYR A 584 3.83 22.60 -27.37
N ALA A 585 4.61 21.53 -27.56
CA ALA A 585 5.98 21.62 -28.07
C ALA A 585 6.04 22.30 -29.45
N LEU A 586 5.10 21.96 -30.35
CA LEU A 586 5.02 22.58 -31.67
C LEU A 586 4.71 24.07 -31.55
N PHE A 587 3.77 24.45 -30.68
CA PHE A 587 3.47 25.85 -30.40
C PHE A 587 4.71 26.62 -29.94
N LEU A 588 5.45 26.09 -28.96
CA LEU A 588 6.67 26.74 -28.46
C LEU A 588 7.74 26.86 -29.56
N GLU A 589 7.89 25.85 -30.41
CA GLU A 589 8.83 25.85 -31.53
C GLU A 589 8.44 26.90 -32.60
N GLU A 590 7.18 26.92 -33.05
CA GLU A 590 6.72 27.84 -34.10
C GLU A 590 6.64 29.30 -33.63
N THR A 591 6.39 29.53 -32.33
CA THR A 591 6.29 30.89 -31.77
C THR A 591 7.59 31.42 -31.21
N HIS A 592 8.63 30.59 -31.13
CA HIS A 592 9.90 30.91 -30.46
C HIS A 592 9.71 31.38 -29.01
N ALA A 593 8.74 30.82 -28.30
CA ALA A 593 8.54 31.13 -26.89
C ALA A 593 9.79 30.75 -26.07
N GLU A 594 10.19 31.63 -25.15
CA GLU A 594 11.43 31.48 -24.36
C GLU A 594 11.21 30.73 -23.04
N THR A 595 9.96 30.65 -22.57
CA THR A 595 9.58 30.04 -21.29
C THR A 595 8.98 28.66 -21.50
N LEU A 596 9.49 27.67 -20.76
CA LEU A 596 8.89 26.35 -20.66
C LEU A 596 7.91 26.33 -19.48
N PRO A 597 6.83 25.54 -19.56
CA PRO A 597 5.91 25.39 -18.44
C PRO A 597 6.63 24.77 -17.25
N ALA A 598 6.19 25.10 -16.03
CA ALA A 598 6.82 24.62 -14.79
C ALA A 598 6.82 23.09 -14.64
N SER A 599 5.94 22.41 -15.36
CA SER A 599 5.90 20.94 -15.45
C SER A 599 7.06 20.35 -16.26
N TRP A 600 7.78 21.16 -17.04
CA TRP A 600 8.91 20.73 -17.87
C TRP A 600 10.24 21.18 -17.26
N ILE A 601 11.29 20.45 -17.61
CA ILE A 601 12.67 20.83 -17.35
C ILE A 601 13.50 20.69 -18.63
N ALA A 602 14.50 21.55 -18.79
CA ALA A 602 15.48 21.44 -19.86
C ALA A 602 16.87 21.19 -19.25
N LYS A 603 17.67 20.33 -19.88
CA LYS A 603 19.10 20.22 -19.55
C LYS A 603 19.76 21.58 -19.77
N LYS A 604 20.70 21.98 -18.89
CA LYS A 604 21.48 23.23 -19.01
C LYS A 604 22.36 23.24 -20.27
N THR A 605 21.77 23.42 -21.45
CA THR A 605 22.44 23.95 -22.62
C THR A 605 22.08 25.43 -22.71
N LYS A 606 23.11 26.29 -22.78
CA LYS A 606 22.95 27.73 -22.96
C LYS A 606 22.21 27.96 -24.29
N SER A 607 21.00 28.51 -24.21
CA SER A 607 20.07 28.81 -25.32
C SER A 607 19.19 27.64 -25.76
N LEU A 608 17.87 27.90 -25.82
CA LEU A 608 16.94 27.13 -26.64
C LEU A 608 17.49 27.18 -28.08
N VAL A 609 17.92 26.05 -28.62
CA VAL A 609 18.45 25.97 -29.98
C VAL A 609 17.24 25.98 -30.91
N TYR A 610 16.94 27.14 -31.50
CA TYR A 610 15.98 27.24 -32.57
C TYR A 610 16.67 26.82 -33.87
N THR A 611 16.20 25.75 -34.51
CA THR A 611 16.69 25.35 -35.82
C THR A 611 16.09 26.28 -36.87
N ASN A 612 16.94 27.09 -37.50
CA ASN A 612 16.56 27.83 -38.70
C ASN A 612 16.23 26.83 -39.83
N GLY A 613 14.95 26.53 -40.04
CA GLY A 613 14.45 26.12 -41.35
C GLY A 613 14.18 24.64 -41.62
N THR A 614 13.93 23.79 -40.62
CA THR A 614 13.32 22.47 -40.87
C THR A 614 11.79 22.57 -40.73
N LYS A 615 11.05 22.30 -41.82
CA LYS A 615 9.59 22.13 -41.76
C LYS A 615 9.25 21.12 -40.67
N SER A 616 8.43 21.50 -39.70
CA SER A 616 7.88 20.58 -38.69
C SER A 616 7.38 19.31 -39.39
N PRO A 617 7.88 18.12 -39.02
CA PRO A 617 7.46 16.89 -39.67
C PRO A 617 5.96 16.66 -39.45
N SER A 618 5.32 16.03 -40.43
CA SER A 618 3.91 15.64 -40.35
C SER A 618 3.84 14.14 -40.16
N VAL A 619 3.31 13.69 -39.02
CA VAL A 619 3.04 12.27 -38.75
C VAL A 619 1.52 12.08 -38.79
N ASN A 620 1.04 11.23 -39.71
CA ASN A 620 -0.39 10.98 -39.93
C ASN A 620 -1.25 12.25 -40.16
N GLY A 621 -0.68 13.28 -40.80
CA GLY A 621 -1.38 14.54 -41.10
C GLY A 621 -1.38 15.58 -39.98
N THR A 622 -0.78 15.27 -38.82
CA THR A 622 -0.61 16.19 -37.69
C THR A 622 0.81 16.74 -37.70
N LYS A 623 0.96 18.07 -37.70
CA LYS A 623 2.27 18.70 -37.46
C LYS A 623 2.74 18.36 -36.04
N VAL A 624 4.01 18.02 -35.89
CA VAL A 624 4.64 17.80 -34.58
C VAL A 624 5.92 18.60 -34.48
N ALA A 625 6.35 18.91 -33.26
CA ALA A 625 7.63 19.57 -33.02
C ALA A 625 8.79 18.74 -33.59
N SER A 626 9.88 19.39 -33.99
CA SER A 626 11.09 18.68 -34.44
C SER A 626 11.72 17.86 -33.29
N ASP A 627 12.35 16.73 -33.63
CA ASP A 627 13.12 15.94 -32.65
C ASP A 627 14.19 16.81 -31.96
N SER A 628 14.82 17.72 -32.71
CA SER A 628 15.79 18.67 -32.15
C SER A 628 15.21 19.62 -31.10
N PHE A 629 13.92 19.97 -31.20
CA PHE A 629 13.25 20.76 -30.17
C PHE A 629 12.88 19.88 -28.98
N VAL A 630 12.40 18.66 -29.19
CA VAL A 630 11.99 17.75 -28.11
C VAL A 630 13.18 17.27 -27.29
N ASP A 631 14.32 17.06 -27.95
CA ASP A 631 15.54 16.56 -27.33
C ASP A 631 16.06 17.47 -26.20
N GLY A 632 16.55 16.84 -25.14
CA GLY A 632 17.07 17.54 -23.96
C GLY A 632 16.00 18.13 -23.03
N LYS A 633 14.71 17.94 -23.32
CA LYS A 633 13.59 18.30 -22.44
C LYS A 633 13.00 17.06 -21.75
N SER A 634 12.50 17.25 -20.54
CA SER A 634 11.81 16.24 -19.75
C SER A 634 10.59 16.83 -19.08
N ILE A 635 9.58 16.01 -18.80
CA ILE A 635 8.49 16.35 -17.90
C ILE A 635 8.80 15.89 -16.49
N ARG A 636 8.25 16.59 -15.49
CA ARG A 636 8.32 16.21 -14.09
C ARG A 636 7.26 15.14 -13.80
N THR A 637 7.65 14.06 -13.14
CA THR A 637 6.75 13.00 -12.70
C THR A 637 7.08 12.58 -11.28
N VAL A 638 6.20 11.80 -10.64
CA VAL A 638 6.49 11.16 -9.34
C VAL A 638 7.62 10.13 -9.42
N TYR A 639 8.01 9.68 -10.62
CA TYR A 639 9.17 8.82 -10.86
C TYR A 639 10.44 9.62 -11.22
N GLY A 640 10.41 10.94 -11.03
CA GLY A 640 11.47 11.86 -11.44
C GLY A 640 11.32 12.35 -12.90
N PRO A 641 12.36 12.95 -13.48
CA PRO A 641 12.30 13.49 -14.83
C PRO A 641 12.15 12.42 -15.92
N LEU A 642 11.05 12.50 -16.68
CA LEU A 642 10.79 11.63 -17.83
C LEU A 642 11.11 12.38 -19.14
N PRO A 643 11.98 11.87 -20.03
CA PRO A 643 12.22 12.50 -21.33
C PRO A 643 10.92 12.83 -22.09
N LEU A 644 10.82 14.06 -22.61
CA LEU A 644 9.59 14.58 -23.24
C LEU A 644 9.11 13.70 -24.40
N LYS A 645 10.04 13.07 -25.13
CA LYS A 645 9.74 12.11 -26.21
C LYS A 645 8.84 10.95 -25.79
N PHE A 646 8.86 10.56 -24.50
CA PHE A 646 8.03 9.48 -23.96
C PHE A 646 6.66 9.96 -23.45
N ALA A 647 6.39 11.27 -23.49
CA ALA A 647 5.17 11.87 -22.95
C ALA A 647 4.47 12.82 -23.93
N LEU A 648 4.81 12.76 -25.23
CA LEU A 648 4.25 13.66 -26.26
C LEU A 648 2.72 13.59 -26.38
N ASP A 649 2.14 12.42 -26.10
CA ASP A 649 0.70 12.18 -26.19
C ASP A 649 -0.04 12.39 -24.85
N TRP A 650 0.68 12.77 -23.79
CA TRP A 650 0.07 13.10 -22.50
C TRP A 650 -0.44 14.54 -22.51
N PRO A 651 -1.49 14.87 -21.73
CA PRO A 651 -1.92 16.25 -21.53
C PRO A 651 -0.79 17.14 -21.01
N VAL A 652 -0.68 18.36 -21.54
CA VAL A 652 0.26 19.36 -21.02
C VAL A 652 -0.27 19.97 -19.72
N MET A 653 0.61 20.17 -18.74
CA MET A 653 0.34 20.94 -17.53
C MET A 653 1.03 22.30 -17.62
N ALA A 654 0.25 23.38 -17.71
CA ALA A 654 0.77 24.74 -17.83
C ALA A 654 -0.15 25.74 -17.12
N SER A 655 0.33 26.95 -16.88
CA SER A 655 -0.46 28.03 -16.28
C SER A 655 -1.60 28.47 -17.21
N TYR A 656 -2.59 29.17 -16.65
CA TYR A 656 -3.70 29.74 -17.41
C TYR A 656 -3.20 30.61 -18.57
N ASP A 657 -2.25 31.51 -18.33
CA ASP A 657 -1.74 32.44 -19.34
C ASP A 657 -1.00 31.72 -20.48
N GLU A 658 -0.25 30.67 -20.16
CA GLU A 658 0.42 29.82 -21.13
C GLU A 658 -0.58 29.08 -22.03
N LEU A 659 -1.63 28.51 -21.43
CA LEU A 659 -2.69 27.81 -22.17
C LEU A 659 -3.57 28.78 -22.98
N ALA A 660 -3.80 29.99 -22.48
CA ALA A 660 -4.54 31.04 -23.20
C ALA A 660 -3.76 31.51 -24.44
N GLN A 661 -2.43 31.65 -24.33
CA GLN A 661 -1.56 31.96 -25.47
C GLN A 661 -1.57 30.83 -26.51
N TYR A 662 -1.45 29.58 -26.08
CA TYR A 662 -1.59 28.42 -26.97
C TYR A 662 -2.95 28.42 -27.67
N ALA A 663 -4.03 28.59 -26.91
CA ALA A 663 -5.39 28.57 -27.47
C ALA A 663 -5.57 29.66 -28.53
N LYS A 664 -5.04 30.86 -28.31
CA LYS A 664 -5.05 31.95 -29.29
C LYS A 664 -4.25 31.61 -30.55
N TRP A 665 -3.07 31.01 -30.41
CA TRP A 665 -2.26 30.53 -31.54
C TRP A 665 -3.02 29.45 -32.34
N ALA A 666 -3.72 28.54 -31.66
CA ALA A 666 -4.57 27.51 -32.25
C ALA A 666 -5.93 28.04 -32.74
N ASN A 667 -6.12 29.36 -32.83
CA ASN A 667 -7.34 30.04 -33.26
C ASN A 667 -8.59 29.65 -32.43
N GLY A 668 -8.40 29.46 -31.13
CA GLY A 668 -9.42 29.14 -30.15
C GLY A 668 -9.31 29.96 -28.87
N ARG A 669 -9.97 29.49 -27.81
CA ARG A 669 -9.92 30.05 -26.45
C ARG A 669 -10.22 28.97 -25.42
N ILE A 670 -9.91 29.26 -24.16
CA ILE A 670 -10.31 28.42 -23.04
C ILE A 670 -11.86 28.52 -22.87
N PRO A 671 -12.58 27.38 -22.70
CA PRO A 671 -14.02 27.41 -22.46
C PRO A 671 -14.34 28.03 -21.10
N THR A 672 -15.50 28.67 -20.97
CA THR A 672 -16.01 29.06 -19.63
C THR A 672 -16.42 27.82 -18.84
N VAL A 673 -16.63 27.96 -17.53
CA VAL A 673 -17.12 26.84 -16.69
C VAL A 673 -18.47 26.31 -17.18
N GLU A 674 -19.35 27.18 -17.66
CA GLU A 674 -20.65 26.82 -18.24
C GLU A 674 -20.47 26.01 -19.54
N GLU A 675 -19.53 26.43 -20.40
CA GLU A 675 -19.23 25.72 -21.64
C GLU A 675 -18.60 24.36 -21.36
N ALA A 676 -17.63 24.28 -20.44
CA ALA A 676 -17.03 23.02 -20.01
C ALA A 676 -18.09 22.04 -19.47
N ARG A 677 -19.01 22.51 -18.62
CA ARG A 677 -20.14 21.70 -18.14
C ARG A 677 -21.05 21.25 -19.27
N THR A 678 -21.27 22.09 -20.28
CA THR A 678 -22.06 21.74 -21.46
C THR A 678 -21.39 20.64 -22.29
N ILE A 679 -20.05 20.64 -22.40
CA ILE A 679 -19.29 19.56 -23.04
C ILE A 679 -19.54 18.23 -22.31
N TYR A 680 -19.38 18.20 -20.98
CA TYR A 680 -19.61 16.98 -20.19
C TYR A 680 -21.03 16.43 -20.36
N ASN A 681 -22.06 17.28 -20.21
CA ASN A 681 -23.46 16.91 -20.41
C ASN A 681 -23.71 16.37 -21.83
N PHE A 682 -23.05 16.93 -22.85
CA PHE A 682 -23.16 16.46 -24.22
C PHE A 682 -22.56 15.06 -24.41
N VAL A 683 -21.40 14.80 -23.81
CA VAL A 683 -20.73 13.49 -23.86
C VAL A 683 -21.54 12.44 -23.10
N GLU A 684 -21.99 12.72 -21.88
CA GLU A 684 -22.80 11.79 -21.08
C GLU A 684 -24.08 11.38 -21.82
N ARG A 685 -24.81 12.33 -22.41
CA ARG A 685 -26.00 12.03 -23.22
C ARG A 685 -25.68 11.15 -24.43
N LYS A 686 -24.53 11.36 -25.06
CA LYS A 686 -24.08 10.51 -26.17
C LYS A 686 -23.75 9.09 -25.71
N MET A 687 -23.07 8.94 -24.57
CA MET A 687 -22.76 7.62 -24.01
C MET A 687 -24.05 6.88 -23.60
N GLN A 688 -24.97 7.53 -22.90
CA GLN A 688 -26.28 6.96 -22.56
C GLN A 688 -27.09 6.55 -23.80
N ALA A 689 -26.98 7.31 -24.90
CA ALA A 689 -27.64 6.96 -26.16
C ALA A 689 -27.00 5.74 -26.84
N LEU A 690 -25.71 5.49 -26.63
CA LEU A 690 -25.01 4.30 -27.11
C LEU A 690 -25.29 3.06 -26.25
N GLU A 691 -25.60 3.25 -24.96
CA GLU A 691 -25.90 2.17 -24.01
C GLU A 691 -27.35 1.67 -24.06
N LYS A 692 -28.28 2.41 -24.68
CA LYS A 692 -29.64 1.91 -24.90
C LYS A 692 -29.63 0.76 -25.91
N PRO A 693 -30.11 -0.47 -25.56
CA PRO A 693 -30.39 -1.48 -26.56
C PRO A 693 -31.42 -0.89 -27.54
N GLY A 694 -31.10 -0.90 -28.84
CA GLY A 694 -31.95 -0.30 -29.86
C GLY A 694 -33.42 -0.68 -29.70
N GLU A 695 -34.30 0.30 -29.85
CA GLU A 695 -35.74 0.10 -29.96
C GLU A 695 -36.00 -0.98 -31.02
N LEU A 696 -36.37 -2.17 -30.56
CA LEU A 696 -37.07 -3.14 -31.40
C LEU A 696 -38.29 -2.42 -31.96
N ILE A 697 -38.29 -2.28 -33.28
CA ILE A 697 -39.45 -1.90 -34.08
C ILE A 697 -40.54 -2.95 -33.80
N SER A 698 -41.34 -2.70 -32.78
CA SER A 698 -42.62 -3.37 -32.58
C SER A 698 -43.63 -2.65 -33.46
N ALA A 699 -43.84 -3.20 -34.66
CA ALA A 699 -45.14 -3.31 -35.33
C ALA A 699 -44.96 -3.42 -36.86
N VAL A 700 -44.81 -4.66 -37.35
CA VAL A 700 -45.59 -5.10 -38.50
C VAL A 700 -46.11 -6.51 -38.21
N ASN A 701 -47.24 -6.58 -37.52
CA ASN A 701 -48.15 -7.70 -37.70
C ASN A 701 -48.84 -7.49 -39.05
N GLY A 702 -48.49 -8.32 -40.02
CA GLY A 702 -49.13 -8.33 -41.33
C GLY A 702 -48.72 -9.58 -42.10
N HIS A 703 -49.42 -10.69 -41.79
CA HIS A 703 -49.60 -11.88 -42.62
C HIS A 703 -48.43 -12.32 -43.52
N LEU A 704 -47.86 -13.50 -43.26
CA LEU A 704 -47.75 -14.54 -44.29
C LEU A 704 -47.48 -15.92 -43.66
N VAL A 705 -48.26 -16.85 -44.18
CA VAL A 705 -48.40 -18.27 -43.88
C VAL A 705 -47.09 -19.03 -44.15
N ASN A 706 -46.79 -20.01 -43.30
CA ASN A 706 -45.81 -21.06 -43.58
C ASN A 706 -46.17 -21.78 -44.88
N ASP A 707 -45.26 -21.80 -45.86
CA ASP A 707 -45.13 -22.94 -46.78
C ASP A 707 -43.77 -22.92 -47.48
N GLY A 708 -42.88 -23.81 -47.03
CA GLY A 708 -41.80 -24.42 -47.81
C GLY A 708 -40.63 -23.53 -48.25
N VAL A 709 -39.41 -23.91 -47.87
CA VAL A 709 -38.34 -24.42 -48.77
C VAL A 709 -37.05 -24.57 -47.95
N GLU A 710 -36.34 -25.67 -48.25
CA GLU A 710 -35.15 -26.21 -47.59
C GLU A 710 -33.92 -25.28 -47.62
N GLU A 711 -33.14 -25.34 -46.54
CA GLU A 711 -31.79 -24.80 -46.45
C GLU A 711 -30.80 -25.65 -47.25
N THR A 712 -29.87 -25.00 -47.97
CA THR A 712 -28.60 -25.63 -48.36
C THR A 712 -27.47 -24.58 -48.30
N PRO A 713 -26.29 -24.88 -47.72
CA PRO A 713 -25.24 -23.91 -47.44
C PRO A 713 -24.11 -23.92 -48.48
N PRO A 714 -23.22 -22.91 -48.47
CA PRO A 714 -21.80 -23.13 -48.81
C PRO A 714 -20.89 -22.55 -47.69
N SER A 715 -20.06 -23.36 -47.01
CA SER A 715 -18.75 -23.93 -47.40
C SER A 715 -17.54 -22.99 -47.25
N HIS A 716 -16.89 -23.13 -46.10
CA HIS A 716 -15.44 -23.30 -45.84
C HIS A 716 -14.33 -22.25 -46.15
N HIS A 717 -13.49 -22.13 -45.11
CA HIS A 717 -12.04 -21.83 -45.01
C HIS A 717 -11.59 -20.36 -44.86
N ALA A 718 -10.58 -20.01 -44.04
CA ALA A 718 -9.99 -20.50 -42.78
C ALA A 718 -8.82 -19.53 -42.48
N TYR A 719 -8.71 -18.99 -41.26
CA TYR A 719 -7.41 -18.64 -40.65
C TYR A 719 -7.57 -18.36 -39.15
N GLN A 720 -6.73 -19.01 -38.32
CA GLN A 720 -6.57 -18.82 -36.87
C GLN A 720 -5.24 -18.11 -36.56
N PRO A 721 -5.18 -17.38 -35.44
CA PRO A 721 -3.99 -17.37 -34.57
C PRO A 721 -4.33 -17.67 -33.09
N PRO A 722 -3.32 -17.92 -32.23
CA PRO A 722 -3.40 -18.89 -31.13
C PRO A 722 -3.84 -18.32 -29.77
N THR A 723 -4.49 -19.19 -29.00
CA THR A 723 -4.90 -19.02 -27.60
C THR A 723 -3.90 -19.67 -26.64
N ALA A 724 -3.62 -19.01 -25.52
CA ALA A 724 -3.25 -19.65 -24.26
C ALA A 724 -4.18 -19.10 -23.18
N ALA A 725 -4.95 -19.98 -22.56
CA ALA A 725 -6.09 -19.70 -21.69
C ALA A 725 -5.75 -19.95 -20.22
N LEU A 726 -6.31 -19.13 -19.33
CA LEU A 726 -6.59 -19.47 -17.93
C LEU A 726 -8.07 -19.91 -17.82
N PRO A 727 -8.41 -20.95 -17.04
CA PRO A 727 -9.76 -21.50 -17.02
C PRO A 727 -10.69 -20.76 -16.04
N SER A 728 -11.88 -20.42 -16.52
CA SER A 728 -13.04 -19.99 -15.72
C SER A 728 -13.86 -21.21 -15.29
N PRO A 729 -14.45 -21.24 -14.07
CA PRO A 729 -15.24 -22.36 -13.61
C PRO A 729 -16.67 -22.34 -14.16
N LYS A 730 -17.18 -23.52 -14.50
CA LYS A 730 -18.57 -23.78 -14.96
C LYS A 730 -19.57 -23.68 -13.80
N PRO A 731 -20.84 -23.33 -14.09
CA PRO A 731 -21.92 -23.35 -13.09
C PRO A 731 -22.50 -24.78 -12.95
N THR A 732 -22.75 -25.20 -11.71
CA THR A 732 -23.55 -26.39 -11.41
C THR A 732 -24.93 -26.00 -10.89
N SER A 733 -25.87 -26.87 -11.26
CA SER A 733 -27.32 -26.74 -11.26
C SER A 733 -28.01 -26.86 -9.91
N SER A 734 -29.10 -26.11 -9.81
CA SER A 734 -30.32 -26.28 -8.99
C SER A 734 -30.61 -27.66 -8.39
N ILE A 735 -30.94 -27.68 -7.09
CA ILE A 735 -31.87 -28.65 -6.47
C ILE A 735 -32.87 -27.87 -5.61
N SER A 736 -34.15 -28.13 -5.88
CA SER A 736 -35.35 -27.66 -5.21
C SER A 736 -35.67 -28.51 -3.98
N LEU A 737 -36.13 -27.90 -2.88
CA LEU A 737 -36.95 -28.56 -1.86
C LEU A 737 -37.97 -27.56 -1.30
N ALA A 738 -39.22 -28.02 -1.28
CA ALA A 738 -40.43 -27.23 -1.18
C ALA A 738 -41.03 -27.19 0.23
N ALA A 739 -41.95 -26.22 0.39
CA ALA A 739 -43.15 -26.20 1.23
C ALA A 739 -43.04 -25.91 2.74
N MET A 740 -43.60 -24.76 3.16
CA MET A 740 -44.92 -24.74 3.81
C MET A 740 -45.46 -23.30 3.94
N SER A 741 -46.57 -23.04 3.26
CA SER A 741 -47.44 -21.88 3.46
C SER A 741 -48.54 -22.19 4.48
N ALA A 742 -48.85 -21.25 5.38
CA ALA A 742 -50.11 -21.22 6.10
C ALA A 742 -50.87 -19.91 5.82
N SER A 743 -52.11 -20.12 5.39
CA SER A 743 -53.21 -19.21 5.05
C SER A 743 -53.48 -18.07 6.06
N LYS A 744 -54.13 -16.93 5.72
CA LYS A 744 -55.53 -16.85 5.27
C LYS A 744 -55.90 -15.48 4.68
N ALA A 745 -56.83 -15.57 3.72
CA ALA A 745 -57.48 -14.56 2.91
C ALA A 745 -58.33 -13.50 3.63
N GLY A 746 -58.54 -12.37 2.93
CA GLY A 746 -59.68 -11.46 3.09
C GLY A 746 -59.66 -10.38 1.99
N ARG A 747 -60.46 -10.57 0.94
CA ARG A 747 -60.56 -9.75 -0.29
C ARG A 747 -61.80 -8.80 -0.19
N PRO A 748 -62.19 -8.04 -1.24
CA PRO A 748 -62.20 -6.57 -1.28
C PRO A 748 -63.62 -5.95 -1.43
N HIS A 749 -63.70 -4.62 -1.59
CA HIS A 749 -64.66 -3.80 -2.38
C HIS A 749 -64.60 -2.37 -1.80
N GLN A 750 -64.51 -1.26 -2.56
CA GLN A 750 -64.77 -0.95 -3.97
C GLN A 750 -63.75 0.08 -4.46
#